data_AF-A0A453NCF9-F1
#
_entry.id   AF-A0A453NCF9-F1
#
_cell.length_a   1.000
_cell.length_b   1.000
_cell.length_c   1.000
_cell.angle_alpha   90.00
_cell.angle_beta   90.00
_cell.angle_gamma   90.00
#
_symmetry.space_group_name_H-M   'P 1'
#
loop_
_entity.id
_entity.type
_entity.pdbx_description
1 polymer ?
#
loop_
_entity_poly.entity_id
_entity_poly.type
_entity_poly.pdbx_seq_one_letter_code
_entity_poly.pdbx_strand_id
1 'polypeptide(L)'
;RAMEEEDQSAVLVAEGAIKSIKLSLSTEEEICTYSINDCPVTHPSQLGNPFLGLPLETGKCESCGATENGKCEGHFGFIELPVPVYHPCHVSELRQLLSMVCLMCLRIKKGKVKQKNGKENVSVTACHYCRGLPALYLKEIKTEDGAFRLELRAPPKKHMTERSWDFLNKYGEFHHGGASHCRTLLPVEAFNILKKIPDDTKKKLAARGFIAQPGYVMKYLPVPPNCLYIPEFTDGQSIMSYDISISLLKKILQKIEQIKKSRSGSPNFESHDSESADLQLSIGQYIQLRGTTKGPQDAKRFAVSTDSSHLSTKQWLEKMKTLFISKGSGFSSRSVLTGDPYIGADVVGLPSEVAKRITFEEQVTDININRLQEVVDKGLCLTYRDGQTTYAITVGSKGYTTLKVGQTISRRIVDGDVVFLNRPPSTHKHSLQAFTVYIHDDHTVKINPLICSPLAADFDGDCVHIYYPQSLAAKAEALELFSVEKQLTNSHNGKVNLQLANDSLLALKHMSSRTMLSKESANQLAMLLSLSLPPPAVVKSKPCWTIAQIMQSALPAELTCEGDRFLVRDSTVIKLDIDKESVQASFSDLVSSILAVKGPGDALKFLNALQPLLMEFLLLDGFSVSLQDFSVPKPLLEEAQECIKKQSLVLEQSRCSSSQSVETRVDNNLKDVKQQIADFVVKSSRLGLLIDPKSDSSVSKVVQQLAFVGPQLYREGKFYSRRLVDDCFSSFVNRHPPIEDGVQHPPEAYGLVQSAYFHGLNPYEELVHSICTRETIVRSSRGLTEPGTLFKSLMAILRDVVICYDGTVRNICSNSIMQLKYKEEDDTDFPSAIAPGEPVGVLAATAISNPAYKTVLDSSQSNNTSWELMKEILKTKVSYKNDAKDRKVILFLNDCSCPKKFCKEKAAIAVQGCLKRVTLEDCATDICIEYVFSCRQF
;
A
#
# COMPACT_ATOMS: atom_id res chain seq x y z
N ARG A 1 29.08 -35.30 52.00
CA ARG A 1 29.81 -35.29 50.71
C ARG A 1 28.85 -34.70 49.69
N ALA A 2 28.85 -33.38 49.61
CA ALA A 2 28.11 -32.59 48.64
C ALA A 2 28.93 -32.56 47.34
N MET A 3 28.28 -32.75 46.21
CA MET A 3 28.79 -32.31 44.90
C MET A 3 27.87 -31.16 44.51
N GLU A 4 28.45 -29.95 44.55
CA GLU A 4 27.87 -28.72 44.03
C GLU A 4 27.91 -28.80 42.50
N GLU A 5 26.75 -28.95 41.88
CA GLU A 5 26.55 -28.53 40.49
C GLU A 5 26.42 -27.02 40.52
N GLU A 6 27.51 -26.32 40.15
CA GLU A 6 27.48 -24.89 39.88
C GLU A 6 26.63 -24.66 38.63
N ASP A 7 25.34 -24.38 38.84
CA ASP A 7 24.50 -23.64 37.91
C ASP A 7 25.23 -22.33 37.61
N GLN A 8 25.86 -22.25 36.44
CA GLN A 8 26.39 -21.01 35.90
C GLN A 8 25.22 -20.04 35.75
N SER A 9 25.07 -19.17 36.75
CA SER A 9 24.14 -18.06 36.74
C SER A 9 24.35 -17.28 35.45
N ALA A 10 23.38 -17.38 34.53
CA ALA A 10 23.31 -16.51 33.37
C ALA A 10 23.41 -15.08 33.89
N VAL A 11 24.43 -14.34 33.45
CA VAL A 11 24.62 -12.95 33.83
C VAL A 11 23.32 -12.22 33.53
N LEU A 12 22.61 -11.77 34.57
CA LEU A 12 21.39 -10.97 34.47
C LEU A 12 21.78 -9.61 33.89
N VAL A 13 21.97 -9.56 32.57
CA VAL A 13 22.08 -8.29 31.85
C VAL A 13 20.71 -7.62 31.97
N ALA A 14 20.67 -6.44 32.58
CA ALA A 14 19.44 -5.67 32.69
C ALA A 14 18.87 -5.42 31.29
N GLU A 15 17.58 -5.66 31.11
CA GLU A 15 16.90 -5.39 29.85
C GLU A 15 17.03 -3.90 29.49
N GLY A 16 17.53 -3.61 28.29
CA GLY A 16 17.72 -2.26 27.77
C GLY A 16 16.97 -2.05 26.47
N ALA A 17 16.24 -0.94 26.35
CA ALA A 17 15.59 -0.56 25.10
C ALA A 17 16.53 0.26 24.21
N ILE A 18 16.63 -0.10 22.92
CA ILE A 18 17.43 0.62 21.93
C ILE A 18 16.80 2.00 21.67
N LYS A 19 17.45 3.08 22.11
CA LYS A 19 16.97 4.46 21.91
C LYS A 19 17.45 5.10 20.60
N SER A 20 18.63 4.73 20.13
CA SER A 20 19.23 5.33 18.94
C SER A 20 20.18 4.36 18.26
N ILE A 21 20.19 4.36 16.94
CA ILE A 21 21.11 3.56 16.12
C ILE A 21 22.05 4.53 15.41
N LYS A 22 23.36 4.36 15.63
CA LYS A 22 24.39 5.12 14.92
C LYS A 22 24.93 4.27 13.78
N LEU A 23 24.86 4.78 12.56
CA LEU A 23 25.40 4.13 11.36
C LEU A 23 26.80 4.68 11.05
N SER A 24 27.75 3.80 10.81
CA SER A 24 29.12 4.13 10.38
C SER A 24 29.72 3.00 9.54
N LEU A 25 30.81 3.28 8.84
CA LEU A 25 31.58 2.26 8.15
C LEU A 25 32.48 1.54 9.17
N SER A 26 32.46 0.21 9.15
CA SER A 26 33.30 -0.60 10.03
C SER A 26 34.77 -0.33 9.76
N THR A 27 35.52 -0.03 10.82
CA THR A 27 36.97 0.17 10.75
C THR A 27 37.74 -1.15 10.89
N GLU A 28 39.03 -1.15 10.56
CA GLU A 28 39.87 -2.35 10.74
C GLU A 28 39.95 -2.81 12.20
N GLU A 29 40.04 -1.87 13.13
CA GLU A 29 40.13 -2.14 14.57
C GLU A 29 38.82 -2.74 15.09
N GLU A 30 37.68 -2.21 14.66
CA GLU A 30 36.36 -2.74 15.02
C GLU A 30 36.17 -4.16 14.47
N ILE A 31 36.50 -4.42 13.20
CA ILE A 31 36.33 -5.75 12.60
C ILE A 31 37.13 -6.82 13.36
N CYS A 32 38.38 -6.50 13.74
CA CYS A 32 39.19 -7.40 14.55
C CYS A 32 38.62 -7.58 15.95
N THR A 33 38.20 -6.49 16.61
CA THR A 33 37.68 -6.52 18.00
C THR A 33 36.37 -7.32 18.11
N TYR A 34 35.50 -7.24 17.10
CA TYR A 34 34.23 -7.98 17.06
C TYR A 34 34.37 -9.40 16.52
N SER A 35 35.54 -9.77 16.01
CA SER A 35 35.79 -11.15 15.64
C SER A 35 36.13 -11.97 16.87
N ILE A 36 35.59 -13.19 16.93
CA ILE A 36 35.84 -14.08 18.07
C ILE A 36 37.28 -14.60 18.11
N ASN A 37 37.95 -14.66 16.97
CA ASN A 37 39.31 -15.16 16.83
C ASN A 37 40.22 -14.02 16.36
N ASP A 38 41.42 -13.92 16.95
CA ASP A 38 42.48 -13.01 16.48
C ASP A 38 43.09 -13.44 15.13
N CYS A 39 42.81 -14.67 14.69
CA CYS A 39 43.34 -15.24 13.45
C CYS A 39 42.35 -15.07 12.27
N PRO A 40 42.82 -14.60 11.10
CA PRO A 40 41.99 -14.48 9.92
C PRO A 40 41.60 -15.85 9.34
N VAL A 41 40.43 -15.90 8.71
CA VAL A 41 40.01 -17.00 7.84
C VAL A 41 40.87 -16.97 6.58
N THR A 42 41.68 -18.01 6.38
CA THR A 42 42.65 -18.11 5.28
C THR A 42 42.28 -19.16 4.25
N HIS A 43 41.48 -20.18 4.61
CA HIS A 43 41.14 -21.29 3.73
C HIS A 43 39.61 -21.50 3.61
N PRO A 44 39.08 -21.85 2.41
CA PRO A 44 37.65 -22.10 2.18
C PRO A 44 36.95 -23.08 3.13
N SER A 45 37.67 -24.03 3.71
CA SER A 45 37.12 -24.99 4.68
C SER A 45 36.73 -24.35 6.02
N GLN A 46 37.39 -23.25 6.39
CA GLN A 46 37.17 -22.57 7.67
C GLN A 46 35.86 -21.76 7.72
N LEU A 47 35.19 -21.56 6.57
CA LEU A 47 33.92 -20.84 6.48
C LEU A 47 32.73 -21.60 7.08
N GLY A 48 32.89 -22.89 7.39
CA GLY A 48 31.88 -23.72 8.07
C GLY A 48 32.31 -24.16 9.47
N ASN A 49 33.34 -23.53 10.05
CA ASN A 49 33.87 -23.98 11.34
C ASN A 49 32.93 -23.67 12.50
N PRO A 50 32.98 -24.47 13.59
CA PRO A 50 32.11 -24.30 14.76
C PRO A 50 32.28 -22.96 15.50
N PHE A 51 33.43 -22.30 15.35
CA PHE A 51 33.69 -21.00 15.97
C PHE A 51 32.83 -19.86 15.36
N LEU A 52 32.30 -20.01 14.14
CA LEU A 52 31.39 -19.03 13.51
C LEU A 52 29.94 -19.14 14.01
N GLY A 53 29.64 -20.14 14.85
CA GLY A 53 28.32 -20.37 15.43
C GLY A 53 27.56 -21.52 14.78
N LEU A 54 26.29 -21.66 15.19
CA LEU A 54 25.32 -22.59 14.63
C LEU A 54 24.53 -21.94 13.48
N PRO A 55 23.95 -22.70 12.53
CA PRO A 55 23.84 -24.16 12.48
C PRO A 55 25.12 -24.84 11.99
N LEU A 56 25.36 -26.04 12.50
CA LEU A 56 26.41 -26.97 12.06
C LEU A 56 25.76 -28.31 11.71
N GLU A 57 26.39 -29.11 10.85
CA GLU A 57 25.89 -30.46 10.53
C GLU A 57 25.88 -31.36 11.78
N THR A 58 26.91 -31.24 12.62
CA THR A 58 27.01 -31.90 13.93
C THR A 58 27.87 -31.07 14.88
N GLY A 59 27.62 -31.19 16.19
CA GLY A 59 28.44 -30.55 17.24
C GLY A 59 27.81 -29.35 17.91
N LYS A 60 28.60 -28.64 18.72
CA LYS A 60 28.23 -27.44 19.46
C LYS A 60 29.07 -26.26 19.01
N CYS A 61 28.60 -25.04 19.24
CA CYS A 61 29.42 -23.87 18.99
C CYS A 61 30.64 -23.86 19.93
N GLU A 62 31.84 -23.71 19.36
CA GLU A 62 33.09 -23.62 20.14
C GLU A 62 33.20 -22.30 20.91
N SER A 63 32.56 -21.24 20.42
CA SER A 63 32.67 -19.88 20.95
C SER A 63 31.74 -19.62 22.13
N CYS A 64 30.45 -19.96 22.02
CA CYS A 64 29.47 -19.76 23.11
C CYS A 64 29.03 -21.05 23.80
N GLY A 65 29.50 -22.23 23.36
CA GLY A 65 29.12 -23.52 23.94
C GLY A 65 27.71 -24.00 23.62
N ALA A 66 26.90 -23.20 22.92
CA ALA A 66 25.52 -23.51 22.60
C ALA A 66 25.40 -24.76 21.70
N THR A 67 24.44 -25.63 22.04
CA THR A 67 24.11 -26.86 21.33
C THR A 67 22.87 -26.72 20.44
N GLU A 68 22.05 -25.69 20.65
CA GLU A 68 20.80 -25.45 19.94
C GLU A 68 20.88 -24.17 19.08
N ASN A 69 20.39 -24.24 17.84
CA ASN A 69 20.48 -23.15 16.85
C ASN A 69 19.85 -21.81 17.32
N GLY A 70 18.91 -21.83 18.27
CA GLY A 70 18.26 -20.63 18.82
C GLY A 70 18.97 -19.99 20.02
N LYS A 71 19.95 -20.68 20.62
CA LYS A 71 20.72 -20.18 21.79
C LYS A 71 22.06 -19.55 21.39
N CYS A 72 22.48 -19.72 20.14
CA CYS A 72 23.68 -19.12 19.57
C CYS A 72 23.30 -17.91 18.72
N GLU A 73 23.75 -16.72 19.11
CA GLU A 73 23.54 -15.49 18.32
C GLU A 73 24.43 -15.45 17.05
N GLY A 74 25.45 -16.31 16.99
CA GLY A 74 26.45 -16.37 15.94
C GLY A 74 27.65 -15.45 16.18
N HIS A 75 28.80 -15.80 15.63
CA HIS A 75 30.06 -15.09 15.86
C HIS A 75 30.73 -14.68 14.54
N PHE A 76 31.20 -13.43 14.46
CA PHE A 76 31.86 -12.92 13.26
C PHE A 76 33.29 -13.43 13.13
N GLY A 77 33.68 -13.75 11.90
CA GLY A 77 35.07 -13.93 11.49
C GLY A 77 35.56 -12.75 10.67
N PHE A 78 36.82 -12.78 10.22
CA PHE A 78 37.31 -11.84 9.21
C PHE A 78 38.32 -12.50 8.26
N ILE A 79 38.45 -11.93 7.06
CA ILE A 79 39.45 -12.29 6.06
C ILE A 79 40.38 -11.10 5.88
N GLU A 80 41.69 -11.33 5.97
CA GLU A 80 42.71 -10.33 5.66
C GLU A 80 42.99 -10.27 4.16
N LEU A 81 42.80 -9.09 3.57
CA LEU A 81 43.08 -8.85 2.15
C LEU A 81 44.57 -8.58 1.94
N PRO A 82 45.19 -9.16 0.88
CA PRO A 82 46.62 -8.98 0.60
C PRO A 82 46.96 -7.58 0.04
N VAL A 83 45.95 -6.81 -0.38
CA VAL A 83 46.01 -5.38 -0.75
C VAL A 83 44.73 -4.74 -0.21
N PRO A 84 44.79 -3.51 0.33
CA PRO A 84 43.58 -2.77 0.64
C PRO A 84 42.80 -2.42 -0.64
N VAL A 85 41.48 -2.41 -0.54
CA VAL A 85 40.57 -2.20 -1.67
C VAL A 85 39.61 -1.06 -1.35
N TYR A 86 39.30 -0.19 -2.32
CA TYR A 86 38.24 0.80 -2.13
C TYR A 86 36.89 0.12 -1.93
N HIS A 87 36.14 0.52 -0.91
CA HIS A 87 34.80 -0.03 -0.68
C HIS A 87 33.92 0.17 -1.93
N PRO A 88 33.44 -0.90 -2.60
CA PRO A 88 32.80 -0.81 -3.92
C PRO A 88 31.60 0.16 -3.96
N CYS A 89 30.80 0.22 -2.89
CA CYS A 89 29.63 1.09 -2.81
C CYS A 89 29.91 2.56 -2.43
N HIS A 90 31.07 2.89 -1.85
CA HIS A 90 31.34 4.22 -1.27
C HIS A 90 32.47 4.98 -1.98
N VAL A 91 32.88 4.54 -3.17
CA VAL A 91 33.95 5.19 -3.95
C VAL A 91 33.59 6.63 -4.34
N SER A 92 32.34 6.87 -4.75
CA SER A 92 31.88 8.20 -5.14
C SER A 92 31.85 9.18 -3.95
N GLU A 93 31.48 8.71 -2.77
CA GLU A 93 31.53 9.51 -1.52
C GLU A 93 32.97 9.81 -1.13
N LEU A 94 33.86 8.81 -1.17
CA LEU A 94 35.28 8.99 -0.92
C LEU A 94 35.90 10.02 -1.88
N ARG A 95 35.55 9.97 -3.17
CA ARG A 95 35.99 10.96 -4.16
C ARG A 95 35.57 12.37 -3.77
N GLN A 96 34.30 12.57 -3.41
CA GLN A 96 33.79 13.88 -3.01
C GLN A 96 34.53 14.38 -1.75
N LEU A 97 34.73 13.51 -0.76
CA LEU A 97 35.49 13.82 0.45
C LEU A 97 36.92 14.28 0.13
N LEU A 98 37.68 13.45 -0.59
CA LEU A 98 39.07 13.74 -0.96
C LEU A 98 39.18 14.95 -1.90
N SER A 99 38.17 15.25 -2.71
CA SER A 99 38.16 16.42 -3.59
C SER A 99 38.13 17.75 -2.82
N MET A 100 37.49 17.77 -1.65
CA MET A 100 37.39 18.94 -0.78
C MET A 100 38.65 19.17 0.07
N VAL A 101 39.43 18.12 0.29
CA VAL A 101 40.66 18.16 1.09
C VAL A 101 41.86 18.39 0.17
N CYS A 102 42.82 19.20 0.61
CA CYS A 102 44.12 19.24 -0.04
C CYS A 102 44.94 18.02 0.38
N LEU A 103 45.29 17.15 -0.56
CA LEU A 103 46.08 15.92 -0.28
C LEU A 103 47.50 16.18 0.24
N MET A 104 47.89 17.46 0.35
CA MET A 104 49.21 17.89 0.80
C MET A 104 49.27 18.45 2.21
N CYS A 105 48.36 19.37 2.55
CA CYS A 105 48.27 19.91 3.92
C CYS A 105 47.10 19.32 4.73
N LEU A 106 46.28 18.47 4.11
CA LEU A 106 45.09 17.85 4.70
C LEU A 106 44.07 18.84 5.28
N ARG A 107 44.09 20.10 4.78
CA ARG A 107 43.11 21.14 5.10
C ARG A 107 42.07 21.26 3.99
N ILE A 108 40.87 21.72 4.33
CA ILE A 108 39.79 21.98 3.36
C ILE A 108 40.20 23.09 2.38
N LYS A 109 39.98 22.85 1.09
CA LYS A 109 40.11 23.85 0.03
C LYS A 109 39.05 24.94 0.22
N LYS A 110 39.47 26.20 0.38
CA LYS A 110 38.56 27.35 0.46
C LYS A 110 38.36 27.94 -0.94
N GLY A 111 37.17 27.78 -1.51
CA GLY A 111 36.71 28.56 -2.67
C GLY A 111 35.20 28.49 -2.82
N LYS A 112 34.58 29.61 -3.22
CA LYS A 112 33.12 29.76 -3.35
C LYS A 112 32.60 28.92 -4.52
N VAL A 113 31.68 27.99 -4.26
CA VAL A 113 30.93 27.26 -5.30
C VAL A 113 29.79 28.17 -5.78
N LYS A 114 29.83 28.63 -7.03
CA LYS A 114 28.63 29.17 -7.70
C LYS A 114 28.03 28.03 -8.52
N GLN A 115 26.90 27.47 -8.08
CA GLN A 115 26.09 26.60 -8.93
C GLN A 115 25.27 27.48 -9.89
N LYS A 116 25.53 27.35 -11.20
CA LYS A 116 24.54 27.70 -12.24
C LYS A 116 24.07 26.37 -12.85
N ASN A 117 22.76 26.21 -12.93
CA ASN A 117 22.08 25.04 -13.48
C ASN A 117 22.54 24.73 -14.91
N GLY A 118 22.75 23.44 -15.18
CA GLY A 118 22.82 22.87 -16.53
C GLY A 118 24.23 22.75 -17.11
N LYS A 119 24.74 21.52 -17.14
CA LYS A 119 26.04 21.02 -17.63
C LYS A 119 27.22 21.30 -16.68
N GLU A 120 27.73 20.22 -16.09
CA GLU A 120 28.77 20.18 -15.07
C GLU A 120 30.08 20.87 -15.51
N ASN A 121 30.31 22.08 -15.03
CA ASN A 121 31.64 22.69 -14.98
C ASN A 121 32.14 22.63 -13.53
N VAL A 122 33.01 21.67 -13.23
CA VAL A 122 33.67 21.54 -11.92
C VAL A 122 34.61 22.73 -11.72
N SER A 123 34.25 23.67 -10.84
CA SER A 123 35.13 24.77 -10.46
C SER A 123 36.31 24.24 -9.63
N VAL A 124 37.48 24.10 -10.25
CA VAL A 124 38.68 23.57 -9.59
C VAL A 124 39.24 24.62 -8.64
N THR A 125 39.11 24.40 -7.34
CA THR A 125 39.65 25.30 -6.30
C THR A 125 41.05 24.86 -5.89
N ALA A 126 42.04 25.73 -6.08
CA ALA A 126 43.39 25.51 -5.57
C ALA A 126 43.43 25.62 -4.04
N CYS A 127 44.35 24.90 -3.40
CA CYS A 127 44.52 25.04 -1.95
C CYS A 127 45.13 26.42 -1.63
N HIS A 128 44.43 27.22 -0.83
CA HIS A 128 44.92 28.54 -0.41
C HIS A 128 46.24 28.48 0.37
N TYR A 129 46.49 27.38 1.09
CA TYR A 129 47.67 27.21 1.96
C TYR A 129 48.90 26.64 1.23
N CYS A 130 48.72 25.99 0.06
CA CYS A 130 49.80 25.33 -0.66
C CYS A 130 49.98 25.99 -2.05
N ARG A 131 50.84 27.02 -2.12
CA ARG A 131 51.10 27.77 -3.37
C ARG A 131 51.91 26.99 -4.44
N GLY A 132 52.38 25.78 -4.12
CA GLY A 132 53.22 24.95 -5.00
C GLY A 132 52.53 23.79 -5.72
N LEU A 133 51.25 23.48 -5.45
CA LEU A 133 50.54 22.39 -6.14
C LEU A 133 49.65 22.88 -7.28
N PRO A 134 49.61 22.18 -8.43
CA PRO A 134 48.57 22.39 -9.41
C PRO A 134 47.19 22.10 -8.79
N ALA A 135 46.15 22.69 -9.37
CA ALA A 135 44.79 22.48 -8.91
C ALA A 135 44.33 21.06 -9.30
N LEU A 136 44.62 20.09 -8.44
CA LEU A 136 44.30 18.68 -8.65
C LEU A 136 42.80 18.44 -8.49
N TYR A 137 42.23 17.68 -9.41
CA TYR A 137 40.88 17.14 -9.28
C TYR A 137 40.91 15.61 -9.39
N LEU A 138 39.99 14.98 -8.66
CA LEU A 138 39.81 13.53 -8.65
C LEU A 138 38.70 13.15 -9.61
N LYS A 139 39.00 12.23 -10.52
CA LYS A 139 38.02 11.62 -11.42
C LYS A 139 37.78 10.17 -11.02
N GLU A 140 36.52 9.77 -11.02
CA GLU A 140 36.12 8.37 -10.90
C GLU A 140 36.14 7.74 -12.29
N ILE A 141 36.83 6.62 -12.45
CA ILE A 141 36.88 5.86 -13.69
C ILE A 141 36.40 4.44 -13.38
N LYS A 142 35.41 3.99 -14.17
CA LYS A 142 35.04 2.58 -14.22
C LYS A 142 35.92 1.91 -15.27
N THR A 143 36.62 0.84 -14.89
CA THR A 143 37.36 0.01 -15.86
C THR A 143 36.40 -0.74 -16.78
N GLU A 144 36.90 -1.28 -17.88
CA GLU A 144 36.12 -2.11 -18.82
C GLU A 144 35.49 -3.33 -18.11
N ASP A 145 36.19 -3.86 -17.10
CA ASP A 145 35.72 -4.96 -16.25
C ASP A 145 34.73 -4.54 -15.14
N GLY A 146 34.47 -3.23 -14.98
CA GLY A 146 33.52 -2.68 -14.02
C GLY A 146 34.07 -2.29 -12.64
N ALA A 147 35.39 -2.32 -12.42
CA ALA A 147 36.04 -1.90 -11.18
C ALA A 147 36.12 -0.37 -11.10
N PHE A 148 36.08 0.19 -9.89
CA PHE A 148 36.18 1.63 -9.67
C PHE A 148 37.60 2.04 -9.29
N ARG A 149 38.18 2.94 -10.09
CA ARG A 149 39.48 3.58 -9.83
C ARG A 149 39.32 5.08 -9.59
N LEU A 150 40.15 5.62 -8.70
CA LEU A 150 40.27 7.06 -8.47
C LEU A 150 41.53 7.57 -9.16
N GLU A 151 41.37 8.48 -10.12
CA GLU A 151 42.48 9.06 -10.86
C GLU A 151 42.66 10.54 -10.48
N LEU A 152 43.87 10.91 -10.10
CA LEU A 152 44.29 12.28 -9.88
C LEU A 152 44.68 12.90 -11.23
N ARG A 153 44.04 14.03 -11.58
CA ARG A 153 44.33 14.76 -12.80
C ARG A 153 44.83 16.16 -12.50
N ALA A 154 45.94 16.51 -13.13
CA ALA A 154 46.45 17.88 -13.18
C ALA A 154 45.87 18.62 -14.40
N PRO A 155 45.68 19.94 -14.33
CA PRO A 155 45.25 20.74 -15.48
C PRO A 155 46.32 20.69 -16.59
N PRO A 156 45.91 20.56 -17.87
CA PRO A 156 46.84 20.35 -18.99
C PRO A 156 47.77 21.54 -19.27
N LYS A 157 47.51 22.73 -18.69
CA LYS A 157 48.24 23.98 -18.95
C LYS A 157 49.55 24.15 -18.17
N LYS A 158 50.02 23.15 -17.40
CA LYS A 158 51.25 23.24 -16.58
C LYS A 158 52.21 22.10 -16.91
N HIS A 159 53.49 22.42 -17.11
CA HIS A 159 54.56 21.42 -17.30
C HIS A 159 54.65 20.49 -16.08
N MET A 160 54.60 19.18 -16.31
CA MET A 160 54.81 18.16 -15.28
C MET A 160 56.24 17.61 -15.39
N THR A 161 56.94 17.52 -14.27
CA THR A 161 58.20 16.77 -14.11
C THR A 161 57.93 15.36 -13.59
N GLU A 162 58.86 14.42 -13.73
CA GLU A 162 58.74 13.06 -13.17
C GLU A 162 58.47 13.07 -11.65
N ARG A 163 58.97 14.09 -10.93
CA ARG A 163 58.77 14.29 -9.48
C ARG A 163 57.47 15.00 -9.08
N SER A 164 56.55 15.25 -10.02
CA SER A 164 55.33 16.05 -9.75
C SER A 164 54.38 15.40 -8.75
N TRP A 165 54.48 14.08 -8.57
CA TRP A 165 53.62 13.29 -7.69
C TRP A 165 54.32 12.83 -6.40
N ASP A 166 55.59 13.21 -6.15
CA ASP A 166 56.40 12.82 -4.99
C ASP A 166 55.76 13.18 -3.64
N PHE A 167 54.84 14.14 -3.68
CA PHE A 167 54.09 14.56 -2.50
C PHE A 167 53.24 13.42 -1.90
N LEU A 168 52.89 12.42 -2.71
CA LEU A 168 52.18 11.21 -2.28
C LEU A 168 53.10 10.19 -1.59
N ASN A 169 54.43 10.33 -1.71
CA ASN A 169 55.40 9.42 -1.05
C ASN A 169 55.22 9.42 0.48
N LYS A 170 54.68 10.52 1.05
CA LYS A 170 54.29 10.61 2.47
C LYS A 170 53.18 9.64 2.89
N TYR A 171 52.48 9.05 1.93
CA TYR A 171 51.34 8.16 2.12
C TYR A 171 51.56 6.77 1.48
N GLY A 172 52.66 6.55 0.77
CA GLY A 172 53.09 5.26 0.23
C GLY A 172 54.27 5.41 -0.75
N GLU A 173 55.31 4.58 -0.65
CA GLU A 173 56.50 4.64 -1.52
C GLU A 173 56.27 3.89 -2.83
N PHE A 174 55.42 4.43 -3.70
CA PHE A 174 55.17 3.86 -5.03
C PHE A 174 55.58 4.82 -6.13
N HIS A 175 56.67 4.49 -6.81
CA HIS A 175 57.16 5.27 -7.94
C HIS A 175 56.33 4.96 -9.19
N HIS A 176 55.61 5.98 -9.68
CA HIS A 176 54.95 5.93 -10.97
C HIS A 176 55.92 6.44 -12.04
N GLY A 177 56.31 5.59 -12.97
CA GLY A 177 57.18 5.98 -14.08
C GLY A 177 56.42 6.81 -15.12
N GLY A 178 56.66 8.12 -15.17
CA GLY A 178 56.26 8.96 -16.32
C GLY A 178 55.80 10.39 -15.98
N ALA A 179 55.99 11.30 -16.94
CA ALA A 179 55.51 12.70 -16.90
C ALA A 179 54.01 12.85 -17.24
N SER A 180 53.17 11.91 -16.78
CA SER A 180 51.73 11.93 -17.07
C SER A 180 50.99 12.98 -16.24
N HIS A 181 50.05 13.69 -16.89
CA HIS A 181 49.11 14.60 -16.22
C HIS A 181 48.06 13.88 -15.37
N CYS A 182 48.01 12.54 -15.45
CA CYS A 182 47.08 11.70 -14.73
C CYS A 182 47.82 10.58 -13.99
N ARG A 183 47.42 10.29 -12.76
CA ARG A 183 47.96 9.21 -11.94
C ARG A 183 46.85 8.55 -11.12
N THR A 184 46.79 7.22 -11.08
CA THR A 184 45.88 6.49 -10.20
C THR A 184 46.27 6.67 -8.73
N LEU A 185 45.31 7.01 -7.88
CA LEU A 185 45.47 7.04 -6.43
C LEU A 185 45.24 5.62 -5.90
N LEU A 186 46.27 5.00 -5.31
CA LEU A 186 46.15 3.64 -4.79
C LEU A 186 45.30 3.61 -3.50
N PRO A 187 44.55 2.54 -3.23
CA PRO A 187 43.77 2.41 -2.00
C PRO A 187 44.62 2.54 -0.73
N VAL A 188 45.85 2.01 -0.74
CA VAL A 188 46.83 2.14 0.38
C VAL A 188 47.11 3.61 0.69
N GLU A 189 47.33 4.42 -0.35
CA GLU A 189 47.65 5.84 -0.20
C GLU A 189 46.44 6.61 0.33
N ALA A 190 45.25 6.34 -0.22
CA ALA A 190 44.01 6.93 0.25
C ALA A 190 43.71 6.58 1.72
N PHE A 191 43.96 5.34 2.14
CA PHE A 191 43.82 4.90 3.52
C PHE A 191 44.76 5.67 4.47
N ASN A 192 46.03 5.82 4.10
CA ASN A 192 47.01 6.58 4.87
C ASN A 192 46.68 8.08 4.91
N ILE A 193 46.12 8.63 3.83
CA ILE A 193 45.60 10.00 3.80
C ILE A 193 44.48 10.16 4.82
N LEU A 194 43.48 9.27 4.82
CA LEU A 194 42.33 9.31 5.75
C LEU A 194 42.77 9.24 7.22
N LYS A 195 43.74 8.38 7.56
CA LYS A 195 44.31 8.28 8.92
C LYS A 195 44.99 9.58 9.37
N LYS A 196 45.71 10.25 8.46
CA LYS A 196 46.48 11.47 8.77
C LYS A 196 45.66 12.76 8.77
N ILE A 197 44.36 12.73 8.43
CA ILE A 197 43.51 13.94 8.42
C ILE A 197 43.40 14.52 9.85
N PRO A 198 43.73 15.80 10.07
CA PRO A 198 43.57 16.44 11.38
C PRO A 198 42.11 16.53 11.84
N ASP A 199 41.85 16.43 13.14
CA ASP A 199 40.49 16.42 13.69
C ASP A 199 39.71 17.73 13.42
N ASP A 200 40.40 18.87 13.33
CA ASP A 200 39.80 20.14 12.91
C ASP A 200 39.25 20.08 11.47
N THR A 201 39.92 19.36 10.58
CA THR A 201 39.44 19.10 9.23
C THR A 201 38.27 18.12 9.27
N LYS A 202 38.34 17.05 10.08
CA LYS A 202 37.24 16.09 10.24
C LYS A 202 35.94 16.76 10.72
N LYS A 203 36.02 17.64 11.72
CA LYS A 203 34.86 18.42 12.21
C LYS A 203 34.23 19.28 11.11
N LYS A 204 35.05 19.94 10.29
CA LYS A 204 34.57 20.77 9.17
C LYS A 204 34.00 19.95 8.00
N LEU A 205 34.50 18.74 7.78
CA LEU A 205 33.92 17.78 6.82
C LEU A 205 32.59 17.24 7.33
N ALA A 206 32.48 16.93 8.63
CA ALA A 206 31.25 16.47 9.26
C ALA A 206 30.15 17.54 9.19
N ALA A 207 30.49 18.82 9.38
CA ALA A 207 29.56 19.94 9.18
C ALA A 207 29.05 20.07 7.72
N ARG A 208 29.74 19.46 6.75
CA ARG A 208 29.31 19.36 5.35
C ARG A 208 28.65 18.02 5.01
N GLY A 209 28.42 17.16 6.01
CA GLY A 209 27.78 15.85 5.84
C GLY A 209 28.73 14.69 5.52
N PHE A 210 30.05 14.88 5.56
CA PHE A 210 31.02 13.81 5.27
C PHE A 210 31.75 13.34 6.52
N ILE A 211 31.70 12.04 6.80
CA ILE A 211 32.37 11.42 7.95
C ILE A 211 33.72 10.87 7.49
N ALA A 212 34.83 11.54 7.83
CA ALA A 212 36.16 11.06 7.48
C ALA A 212 36.58 9.88 8.38
N GLN A 213 36.39 8.65 7.88
CA GLN A 213 36.74 7.39 8.54
C GLN A 213 37.63 6.51 7.63
N PRO A 214 38.49 5.65 8.20
CA PRO A 214 39.34 4.76 7.41
C PRO A 214 38.54 3.65 6.69
N GLY A 215 37.31 3.35 7.13
CA GLY A 215 36.44 2.29 6.58
C GLY A 215 36.04 2.45 5.10
N TYR A 216 36.31 3.59 4.46
CA TYR A 216 36.17 3.74 3.00
C TYR A 216 37.13 2.85 2.21
N VAL A 217 38.20 2.36 2.85
CA VAL A 217 39.15 1.41 2.28
C VAL A 217 39.14 0.14 3.14
N MET A 218 38.83 -0.99 2.52
CA MET A 218 38.74 -2.29 3.15
C MET A 218 40.11 -2.97 3.16
N LYS A 219 40.66 -3.23 4.34
CA LYS A 219 41.81 -4.13 4.54
C LYS A 219 41.37 -5.51 5.05
N TYR A 220 40.34 -5.53 5.89
CA TYR A 220 39.71 -6.73 6.41
C TYR A 220 38.27 -6.82 5.90
N LEU A 221 37.86 -8.01 5.48
CA LEU A 221 36.49 -8.31 5.06
C LEU A 221 35.81 -9.13 6.17
N PRO A 222 34.73 -8.64 6.81
CA PRO A 222 34.04 -9.42 7.83
C PRO A 222 33.35 -10.64 7.23
N VAL A 223 33.56 -11.80 7.85
CA VAL A 223 32.89 -13.06 7.53
C VAL A 223 31.66 -13.17 8.42
N PRO A 224 30.45 -13.29 7.82
CA PRO A 224 29.23 -13.43 8.60
C PRO A 224 29.19 -14.73 9.41
N PRO A 225 28.46 -14.73 10.54
CA PRO A 225 28.25 -15.92 11.35
C PRO A 225 27.38 -16.95 10.63
N ASN A 226 27.43 -18.20 11.11
CA ASN A 226 26.70 -19.31 10.51
C ASN A 226 25.18 -19.15 10.63
N CYS A 227 24.67 -18.45 11.64
CA CYS A 227 23.24 -18.29 11.93
C CYS A 227 22.46 -17.58 10.81
N LEU A 228 23.16 -16.92 9.88
CA LEU A 228 22.56 -16.31 8.69
C LEU A 228 22.30 -17.32 7.56
N TYR A 229 22.79 -18.55 7.68
CA TYR A 229 22.57 -19.64 6.74
C TYR A 229 21.36 -20.44 7.20
N ILE A 230 20.27 -20.38 6.43
CA ILE A 230 19.02 -21.06 6.77
C ILE A 230 19.09 -22.51 6.28
N PRO A 231 19.00 -23.53 7.16
CA PRO A 231 18.86 -24.92 6.75
C PRO A 231 17.53 -25.12 6.03
N GLU A 232 17.51 -25.88 4.93
CA GLU A 232 16.26 -26.41 4.40
C GLU A 232 15.99 -27.77 5.08
N PHE A 233 14.80 -27.92 5.64
CA PHE A 233 14.36 -29.18 6.24
C PHE A 233 13.49 -29.92 5.23
N THR A 234 14.02 -31.01 4.68
CA THR A 234 13.29 -31.93 3.80
C THR A 234 13.29 -33.31 4.43
N ASP A 235 12.11 -33.91 4.64
CA ASP A 235 11.94 -35.28 5.16
C ASP A 235 12.75 -35.62 6.42
N GLY A 236 12.80 -34.70 7.39
CA GLY A 236 13.48 -34.91 8.67
C GLY A 236 15.02 -34.88 8.62
N GLN A 237 15.61 -34.61 7.46
CA GLN A 237 17.04 -34.32 7.31
C GLN A 237 17.26 -32.81 7.12
N SER A 238 18.11 -32.21 7.94
CA SER A 238 18.54 -30.81 7.75
C SER A 238 19.61 -30.78 6.67
N ILE A 239 19.25 -30.33 5.47
CA ILE A 239 20.22 -30.09 4.41
C ILE A 239 20.60 -28.62 4.49
N MET A 240 21.90 -28.33 4.63
CA MET A 240 22.38 -26.95 4.53
C MET A 240 22.08 -26.43 3.13
N SER A 241 21.28 -25.37 3.03
CA SER A 241 20.93 -24.78 1.74
C SER A 241 22.19 -24.27 1.02
N TYR A 242 22.18 -24.29 -0.33
CA TYR A 242 23.27 -23.74 -1.13
C TYR A 242 23.26 -22.21 -1.03
N ASP A 243 24.02 -21.63 -0.08
CA ASP A 243 24.18 -20.18 -0.01
C ASP A 243 25.23 -19.69 -1.04
N ILE A 244 24.75 -18.87 -1.98
CA ILE A 244 25.55 -18.16 -2.97
C ILE A 244 26.64 -17.32 -2.28
N SER A 245 26.35 -16.76 -1.11
CA SER A 245 27.26 -15.91 -0.34
C SER A 245 28.53 -16.66 0.07
N ILE A 246 28.39 -17.89 0.57
CA ILE A 246 29.52 -18.77 0.92
C ILE A 246 30.33 -19.13 -0.33
N SER A 247 29.65 -19.49 -1.42
CA SER A 247 30.29 -19.82 -2.70
C SER A 247 31.15 -18.64 -3.22
N LEU A 248 30.66 -17.41 -3.08
CA LEU A 248 31.40 -16.19 -3.43
C LEU A 248 32.57 -15.91 -2.47
N LEU A 249 32.40 -16.13 -1.17
CA LEU A 249 33.50 -16.02 -0.19
C LEU A 249 34.61 -17.04 -0.48
N LYS A 250 34.27 -18.28 -0.85
CA LYS A 250 35.23 -19.31 -1.28
C LYS A 250 36.02 -18.84 -2.51
N LYS A 251 35.37 -18.20 -3.48
CA LYS A 251 36.05 -17.61 -4.65
C LYS A 251 36.99 -16.46 -4.28
N ILE A 252 36.60 -15.61 -3.33
CA ILE A 252 37.46 -14.51 -2.82
C ILE A 252 38.70 -15.10 -2.16
N LEU A 253 38.55 -16.11 -1.30
CA LEU A 253 39.69 -16.79 -0.66
C LEU A 253 40.64 -17.45 -1.68
N GLN A 254 40.10 -18.12 -2.69
CA GLN A 254 40.90 -18.70 -3.79
C GLN A 254 41.70 -17.64 -4.55
N LYS A 255 41.08 -16.49 -4.84
CA LYS A 255 41.78 -15.35 -5.48
C LYS A 255 42.87 -14.76 -4.58
N ILE A 256 42.61 -14.63 -3.28
CA ILE A 256 43.62 -14.17 -2.31
C ILE A 256 44.81 -15.13 -2.29
N GLU A 257 44.55 -16.44 -2.29
CA GLU A 257 45.60 -17.46 -2.33
C GLU A 257 46.40 -17.40 -3.63
N GLN A 258 45.72 -17.20 -4.77
CA GLN A 258 46.36 -17.01 -6.08
C GLN A 258 47.27 -15.78 -6.09
N ILE A 259 46.80 -14.64 -5.57
CA ILE A 259 47.59 -13.39 -5.45
C ILE A 259 48.79 -13.60 -4.52
N LYS A 260 48.61 -14.29 -3.39
CA LYS A 260 49.71 -14.58 -2.46
C LYS A 260 50.77 -15.49 -3.09
N LYS A 261 50.35 -16.50 -3.87
CA LYS A 261 51.24 -17.43 -4.59
C LYS A 261 51.97 -16.77 -5.76
N SER A 262 51.36 -15.81 -6.44
CA SER A 262 51.97 -15.10 -7.57
C SER A 262 53.02 -14.07 -7.17
N ARG A 263 53.12 -13.71 -5.88
CA ARG A 263 54.07 -12.71 -5.39
C ARG A 263 55.40 -13.34 -4.96
N SER A 264 56.50 -12.79 -5.46
CA SER A 264 57.88 -13.12 -5.07
C SER A 264 58.60 -11.98 -4.32
N GLY A 265 57.88 -10.93 -3.90
CA GLY A 265 58.43 -9.76 -3.20
C GLY A 265 57.38 -8.69 -2.88
N SER A 266 57.82 -7.48 -2.52
CA SER A 266 56.92 -6.35 -2.30
C SER A 266 56.23 -5.91 -3.61
N PRO A 267 54.91 -5.67 -3.60
CA PRO A 267 54.16 -5.30 -4.80
C PRO A 267 54.62 -3.95 -5.38
N ASN A 268 54.80 -3.92 -6.70
CA ASN A 268 55.02 -2.68 -7.45
C ASN A 268 53.69 -1.94 -7.70
N PHE A 269 53.74 -0.71 -8.22
CA PHE A 269 52.55 0.12 -8.45
C PHE A 269 51.49 -0.57 -9.35
N GLU A 270 51.93 -1.24 -10.43
CA GLU A 270 51.04 -1.88 -11.41
C GLU A 270 50.38 -3.15 -10.89
N SER A 271 51.12 -3.97 -10.13
CA SER A 271 50.57 -5.14 -9.43
C SER A 271 49.53 -4.70 -8.39
N HIS A 272 49.79 -3.65 -7.63
CA HIS A 272 48.82 -3.12 -6.68
C HIS A 272 47.53 -2.62 -7.35
N ASP A 273 47.62 -1.90 -8.46
CA ASP A 273 46.42 -1.41 -9.18
C ASP A 273 45.61 -2.56 -9.77
N SER A 274 46.27 -3.56 -10.37
CA SER A 274 45.59 -4.73 -10.97
C SER A 274 44.98 -5.67 -9.92
N GLU A 275 45.73 -6.03 -8.88
CA GLU A 275 45.27 -6.91 -7.79
C GLU A 275 44.13 -6.26 -6.99
N SER A 276 44.22 -4.96 -6.70
CA SER A 276 43.15 -4.24 -5.99
C SER A 276 41.87 -4.16 -6.83
N ALA A 277 41.97 -3.98 -8.15
CA ALA A 277 40.82 -3.98 -9.05
C ALA A 277 40.13 -5.36 -9.11
N ASP A 278 40.88 -6.46 -9.23
CA ASP A 278 40.31 -7.80 -9.31
C ASP A 278 39.64 -8.25 -7.98
N LEU A 279 40.26 -7.91 -6.85
CA LEU A 279 39.65 -8.11 -5.53
C LEU A 279 38.39 -7.25 -5.35
N GLN A 280 38.42 -5.99 -5.80
CA GLN A 280 37.26 -5.10 -5.73
C GLN A 280 36.05 -5.65 -6.48
N LEU A 281 36.25 -6.23 -7.67
CA LEU A 281 35.18 -6.84 -8.45
C LEU A 281 34.55 -8.01 -7.70
N SER A 282 35.39 -8.88 -7.14
CA SER A 282 34.95 -10.09 -6.43
C SER A 282 34.20 -9.73 -5.14
N ILE A 283 34.70 -8.75 -4.37
CA ILE A 283 34.05 -8.22 -3.17
C ILE A 283 32.78 -7.47 -3.53
N GLY A 284 32.77 -6.69 -4.62
CA GLY A 284 31.59 -5.98 -5.11
C GLY A 284 30.45 -6.93 -5.47
N GLN A 285 30.76 -8.02 -6.18
CA GLN A 285 29.79 -9.07 -6.48
C GLN A 285 29.25 -9.73 -5.21
N TYR A 286 30.12 -10.03 -4.24
CA TYR A 286 29.71 -10.57 -2.94
C TYR A 286 28.75 -9.63 -2.20
N ILE A 287 29.10 -8.36 -2.01
CA ILE A 287 28.26 -7.38 -1.29
C ILE A 287 26.91 -7.21 -2.01
N GLN A 288 26.91 -7.18 -3.34
CA GLN A 288 25.69 -7.00 -4.11
C GLN A 288 24.73 -8.20 -3.98
N LEU A 289 25.24 -9.44 -4.07
CA LEU A 289 24.42 -10.65 -4.08
C LEU A 289 24.13 -11.23 -2.69
N ARG A 290 24.89 -10.87 -1.66
CA ARG A 290 24.69 -11.36 -0.28
C ARG A 290 23.26 -11.10 0.20
N GLY A 291 22.59 -12.14 0.71
CA GLY A 291 21.23 -12.07 1.25
C GLY A 291 20.11 -12.17 0.19
N THR A 292 20.45 -12.52 -1.05
CA THR A 292 19.46 -12.83 -2.11
C THR A 292 19.36 -14.34 -2.32
N THR A 293 18.17 -14.84 -2.64
CA THR A 293 17.89 -16.27 -2.83
C THR A 293 18.16 -16.76 -4.25
N LYS A 294 18.58 -15.89 -5.18
CA LYS A 294 18.71 -16.19 -6.61
C LYS A 294 20.17 -16.15 -7.08
N GLY A 295 20.59 -17.20 -7.78
CA GLY A 295 21.96 -17.38 -8.25
C GLY A 295 22.40 -16.40 -9.36
N PRO A 296 23.72 -16.30 -9.62
CA PRO A 296 24.28 -15.39 -10.63
C PRO A 296 23.87 -15.72 -12.09
N GLN A 297 23.42 -16.94 -12.38
CA GLN A 297 22.95 -17.37 -13.71
C GLN A 297 21.57 -16.75 -14.06
N ASP A 298 20.67 -16.62 -13.10
CA ASP A 298 19.35 -16.00 -13.31
C ASP A 298 19.42 -14.47 -13.38
N ALA A 299 20.44 -13.86 -12.77
CA ALA A 299 20.68 -12.43 -12.89
C ALA A 299 20.98 -11.98 -14.34
N LYS A 300 21.55 -12.86 -15.18
CA LYS A 300 21.80 -12.57 -16.61
C LYS A 300 20.52 -12.55 -17.45
N ARG A 301 19.49 -13.34 -17.11
CA ARG A 301 18.19 -13.32 -17.83
C ARG A 301 17.41 -12.01 -17.64
N PHE A 302 17.70 -11.28 -16.56
CA PHE A 302 17.12 -9.95 -16.29
C PHE A 302 18.00 -8.78 -16.74
N ALA A 303 19.17 -9.04 -17.33
CA ALA A 303 20.16 -8.01 -17.71
C ALA A 303 19.90 -7.32 -19.06
N VAL A 304 18.69 -7.40 -19.61
CA VAL A 304 18.34 -6.82 -20.92
C VAL A 304 17.86 -5.35 -20.83
N SER A 305 17.68 -4.78 -19.63
CA SER A 305 17.37 -3.35 -19.48
C SER A 305 18.58 -2.53 -19.04
N THR A 306 18.91 -1.49 -19.82
CA THR A 306 20.09 -0.62 -19.76
C THR A 306 20.28 0.26 -18.51
N ASP A 307 19.43 0.16 -17.48
CA ASP A 307 19.47 1.05 -16.31
C ASP A 307 19.96 0.35 -15.02
N SER A 308 21.25 0.50 -14.74
CA SER A 308 21.94 -0.07 -13.57
C SER A 308 21.36 0.34 -12.19
N SER A 309 20.64 1.47 -12.09
CA SER A 309 20.02 1.97 -10.86
C SER A 309 18.75 1.21 -10.43
N HIS A 310 18.01 0.65 -11.39
CA HIS A 310 16.78 -0.10 -11.11
C HIS A 310 17.07 -1.53 -10.61
N LEU A 311 18.21 -2.10 -10.98
CA LEU A 311 18.62 -3.44 -10.56
C LEU A 311 19.02 -3.50 -9.08
N SER A 312 19.82 -2.54 -8.61
CA SER A 312 20.25 -2.44 -7.20
C SER A 312 19.07 -2.18 -6.26
N THR A 313 18.12 -1.35 -6.67
CA THR A 313 16.90 -1.04 -5.90
C THR A 313 16.01 -2.28 -5.74
N LYS A 314 15.84 -3.09 -6.79
CA LYS A 314 15.08 -4.35 -6.73
C LYS A 314 15.77 -5.38 -5.84
N GLN A 315 17.08 -5.53 -5.95
CA GLN A 315 17.87 -6.44 -5.11
C GLN A 315 17.82 -6.04 -3.63
N TRP A 316 17.96 -4.75 -3.31
CA TRP A 316 17.78 -4.26 -1.94
C TRP A 316 16.39 -4.55 -1.40
N LEU A 317 15.35 -4.38 -2.23
CA LEU A 317 13.97 -4.65 -1.83
C LEU A 317 13.72 -6.15 -1.61
N GLU A 318 14.35 -7.03 -2.39
CA GLU A 318 14.36 -8.48 -2.11
C GLU A 318 15.06 -8.79 -0.79
N LYS A 319 16.23 -8.19 -0.50
CA LYS A 319 16.92 -8.34 0.79
C LYS A 319 16.08 -7.85 1.99
N MET A 320 15.42 -6.70 1.84
CA MET A 320 14.54 -6.18 2.90
C MET A 320 13.30 -7.06 3.09
N LYS A 321 12.78 -7.64 2.01
CA LYS A 321 11.69 -8.61 2.11
C LYS A 321 12.11 -9.84 2.90
N THR A 322 13.20 -10.49 2.48
CA THR A 322 13.68 -11.72 3.13
C THR A 322 14.04 -11.50 4.60
N LEU A 323 14.68 -10.39 4.95
CA LEU A 323 15.18 -10.16 6.30
C LEU A 323 14.18 -9.50 7.26
N PHE A 324 13.32 -8.59 6.76
CA PHE A 324 12.52 -7.72 7.62
C PHE A 324 11.02 -7.73 7.34
N ILE A 325 10.60 -7.77 6.06
CA ILE A 325 9.19 -7.48 5.69
C ILE A 325 8.34 -8.76 5.59
N SER A 326 8.89 -9.91 5.15
CA SER A 326 8.14 -11.16 5.06
C SER A 326 8.40 -12.07 6.26
N LYS A 327 7.89 -11.68 7.43
CA LYS A 327 7.84 -12.57 8.59
C LYS A 327 6.48 -13.29 8.59
N GLY A 328 6.51 -14.62 8.56
CA GLY A 328 5.31 -15.43 8.81
C GLY A 328 4.99 -15.40 10.31
N SER A 329 3.72 -15.28 10.66
CA SER A 329 3.25 -15.44 12.04
C SER A 329 2.92 -16.90 12.33
N GLY A 330 3.46 -17.47 13.41
CA GLY A 330 3.14 -18.84 13.84
C GLY A 330 1.71 -19.02 14.33
N PHE A 331 1.07 -17.95 14.83
CA PHE A 331 -0.29 -17.96 15.38
C PHE A 331 -1.27 -17.20 14.49
N SER A 332 -1.50 -17.74 13.29
CA SER A 332 -2.48 -17.22 12.34
C SER A 332 -3.11 -18.34 11.52
N SER A 333 -4.34 -18.12 11.06
CA SER A 333 -5.04 -19.03 10.16
C SER A 333 -5.64 -18.28 8.97
N ARG A 334 -5.90 -19.00 7.88
CA ARG A 334 -6.62 -18.49 6.72
C ARG A 334 -7.76 -19.43 6.39
N SER A 335 -8.96 -18.89 6.20
CA SER A 335 -10.15 -19.68 5.85
C SER A 335 -11.12 -18.87 4.99
N VAL A 336 -12.03 -19.58 4.33
CA VAL A 336 -13.10 -19.03 3.49
C VAL A 336 -14.21 -18.48 4.38
N LEU A 337 -14.79 -17.34 3.96
CA LEU A 337 -15.88 -16.68 4.66
C LEU A 337 -17.26 -17.22 4.26
N THR A 338 -18.17 -17.21 5.23
CA THR A 338 -19.60 -17.46 5.07
C THR A 338 -20.40 -16.45 5.90
N GLY A 339 -21.57 -16.06 5.41
CA GLY A 339 -22.43 -15.08 6.07
C GLY A 339 -23.44 -15.74 7.01
N ASP A 340 -23.55 -15.24 8.23
CA ASP A 340 -24.60 -15.62 9.18
C ASP A 340 -25.23 -14.35 9.77
N PRO A 341 -26.50 -14.03 9.47
CA PRO A 341 -27.13 -12.81 9.97
C PRO A 341 -27.63 -12.91 11.42
N TYR A 342 -27.60 -14.10 12.03
CA TYR A 342 -28.08 -14.32 13.40
C TYR A 342 -26.98 -14.15 14.46
N ILE A 343 -25.71 -14.14 14.05
CA ILE A 343 -24.60 -13.82 14.96
C ILE A 343 -24.43 -12.30 15.07
N GLY A 344 -23.93 -11.83 16.22
CA GLY A 344 -23.62 -10.41 16.41
C GLY A 344 -22.54 -9.92 15.43
N ALA A 345 -22.57 -8.65 15.07
CA ALA A 345 -21.59 -8.03 14.18
C ALA A 345 -20.17 -8.02 14.77
N ASP A 346 -20.03 -8.10 16.08
CA ASP A 346 -18.79 -8.22 16.85
C ASP A 346 -18.34 -9.67 17.12
N VAL A 347 -19.08 -10.66 16.60
CA VAL A 347 -18.82 -12.09 16.80
C VAL A 347 -18.30 -12.70 15.50
N VAL A 348 -17.32 -13.60 15.62
CA VAL A 348 -16.82 -14.43 14.52
C VAL A 348 -16.95 -15.91 14.84
N GLY A 349 -17.54 -16.66 13.92
CA GLY A 349 -17.62 -18.10 13.98
C GLY A 349 -16.31 -18.74 13.54
N LEU A 350 -15.66 -19.51 14.41
CA LEU A 350 -14.48 -20.30 14.08
C LEU A 350 -14.81 -21.80 13.99
N PRO A 351 -14.29 -22.51 12.97
CA PRO A 351 -14.48 -23.94 12.85
C PRO A 351 -13.71 -24.69 13.95
N SER A 352 -14.32 -25.73 14.52
CA SER A 352 -13.75 -26.49 15.64
C SER A 352 -12.38 -27.10 15.31
N GLU A 353 -12.12 -27.41 14.04
CA GLU A 353 -10.82 -27.90 13.55
C GLU A 353 -9.68 -26.89 13.76
N VAL A 354 -9.95 -25.59 13.54
CA VAL A 354 -8.97 -24.52 13.72
C VAL A 354 -8.79 -24.24 15.22
N ALA A 355 -9.89 -24.15 15.97
CA ALA A 355 -9.87 -23.93 17.41
C ALA A 355 -9.07 -25.01 18.16
N LYS A 356 -9.09 -26.27 17.69
CA LYS A 356 -8.32 -27.39 18.28
C LYS A 356 -6.81 -27.29 18.07
N ARG A 357 -6.34 -26.59 17.03
CA ARG A 357 -4.91 -26.49 16.67
C ARG A 357 -4.24 -25.27 17.29
N ILE A 358 -5.00 -24.20 17.48
CA ILE A 358 -4.45 -22.91 17.93
C ILE A 358 -4.51 -22.83 19.44
N THR A 359 -3.44 -22.31 20.03
CA THR A 359 -3.30 -22.16 21.47
C THR A 359 -3.17 -20.71 21.88
N PHE A 360 -3.51 -20.46 23.14
CA PHE A 360 -3.38 -19.21 23.85
C PHE A 360 -2.67 -19.48 25.18
N GLU A 361 -1.61 -18.73 25.45
CA GLU A 361 -0.87 -18.81 26.72
C GLU A 361 -1.59 -18.00 27.81
N GLU A 362 -2.00 -18.67 28.89
CA GLU A 362 -2.64 -18.04 30.04
C GLU A 362 -1.90 -18.39 31.33
N GLN A 363 -1.61 -17.39 32.17
CA GLN A 363 -0.98 -17.61 33.47
C GLN A 363 -2.01 -18.06 34.52
N VAL A 364 -1.62 -19.06 35.31
CA VAL A 364 -2.40 -19.58 36.43
C VAL A 364 -2.32 -18.60 37.59
N THR A 365 -3.48 -18.14 38.01
CA THR A 365 -3.74 -17.26 39.14
C THR A 365 -4.73 -17.93 40.09
N ASP A 366 -4.87 -17.42 41.30
CA ASP A 366 -5.84 -17.95 42.27
C ASP A 366 -7.29 -17.91 41.76
N ILE A 367 -7.60 -16.98 40.85
CA ILE A 367 -8.96 -16.76 40.32
C ILE A 367 -9.29 -17.80 39.23
N ASN A 368 -8.36 -18.06 38.30
CA ASN A 368 -8.61 -18.90 37.14
C ASN A 368 -8.16 -20.37 37.33
N ILE A 369 -7.51 -20.72 38.44
CA ILE A 369 -6.97 -22.08 38.67
C ILE A 369 -8.03 -23.18 38.53
N ASN A 370 -9.22 -23.00 39.10
CA ASN A 370 -10.31 -23.99 39.00
C ASN A 370 -10.76 -24.18 37.55
N ARG A 371 -10.95 -23.07 36.82
CA ARG A 371 -11.34 -23.08 35.41
C ARG A 371 -10.27 -23.73 34.53
N LEU A 372 -9.01 -23.41 34.78
CA LEU A 372 -7.88 -23.95 34.01
C LEU A 372 -7.65 -25.44 34.32
N GLN A 373 -7.88 -25.87 35.56
CA GLN A 373 -7.83 -27.29 35.92
C GLN A 373 -8.89 -28.08 35.14
N GLU A 374 -10.13 -27.56 35.04
CA GLU A 374 -11.15 -28.18 34.19
C GLU A 374 -10.74 -28.26 32.71
N VAL A 375 -10.04 -27.25 32.19
CA VAL A 375 -9.54 -27.23 30.79
C VAL A 375 -8.47 -28.30 30.58
N VAL A 376 -7.58 -28.49 31.55
CA VAL A 376 -6.58 -29.56 31.56
C VAL A 376 -7.26 -30.93 31.66
N ASP A 377 -8.22 -31.09 32.56
CA ASP A 377 -8.96 -32.34 32.78
C ASP A 377 -9.78 -32.74 31.54
N LYS A 378 -10.32 -31.77 30.80
CA LYS A 378 -11.00 -31.96 29.49
C LYS A 378 -10.05 -32.24 28.32
N GLY A 379 -8.73 -32.23 28.53
CA GLY A 379 -7.73 -32.47 27.48
C GLY A 379 -7.66 -31.34 26.43
N LEU A 380 -8.06 -30.13 26.80
CA LEU A 380 -8.04 -28.95 25.93
C LEU A 380 -6.73 -28.14 26.04
N CYS A 381 -5.75 -28.66 26.78
CA CYS A 381 -4.41 -28.10 26.92
C CYS A 381 -3.38 -28.96 26.17
N LEU A 382 -2.43 -28.32 25.48
CA LEU A 382 -1.34 -29.01 24.79
C LEU A 382 -0.05 -29.05 25.62
N THR A 383 0.31 -27.93 26.23
CA THR A 383 1.57 -27.75 26.97
C THR A 383 1.37 -26.85 28.18
N TYR A 384 2.15 -27.06 29.23
CA TYR A 384 2.30 -26.08 30.32
C TYR A 384 3.78 -25.75 30.52
N ARG A 385 4.05 -24.53 30.95
CA ARG A 385 5.39 -24.02 31.24
C ARG A 385 5.51 -23.76 32.74
N ASP A 386 6.56 -24.31 33.34
CA ASP A 386 6.97 -24.03 34.72
C ASP A 386 8.38 -23.42 34.66
N GLY A 387 8.48 -22.13 35.00
CA GLY A 387 9.70 -21.34 34.78
C GLY A 387 10.11 -21.30 33.30
N GLN A 388 11.31 -21.82 32.99
CA GLN A 388 11.84 -21.89 31.61
C GLN A 388 11.52 -23.22 30.90
N THR A 389 11.06 -24.23 31.64
CA THR A 389 10.81 -25.57 31.08
C THR A 389 9.37 -25.71 30.59
N THR A 390 9.20 -26.23 29.36
CA THR A 390 7.89 -26.49 28.76
C THR A 390 7.63 -27.99 28.73
N TYR A 391 6.51 -28.41 29.31
CA TYR A 391 6.06 -29.80 29.39
C TYR A 391 4.89 -30.03 28.45
N ALA A 392 4.93 -31.11 27.67
CA ALA A 392 3.82 -31.53 26.82
C ALA A 392 2.82 -32.38 27.63
N ILE A 393 1.55 -32.03 27.53
CA ILE A 393 0.43 -32.82 28.07
C ILE A 393 -0.04 -33.70 26.91
N THR A 394 0.74 -34.72 26.57
CA THR A 394 0.32 -35.72 25.59
C THR A 394 -0.68 -36.68 26.21
N VAL A 395 -1.73 -36.99 25.43
CA VAL A 395 -2.72 -38.05 25.68
C VAL A 395 -1.96 -39.37 25.90
N GLY A 396 -1.73 -39.76 27.16
CA GLY A 396 -0.98 -40.97 27.50
C GLY A 396 -0.17 -40.91 28.81
N SER A 397 0.09 -39.72 29.36
CA SER A 397 0.67 -39.61 30.72
C SER A 397 -0.43 -39.84 31.77
N LYS A 398 -0.41 -40.99 32.43
CA LYS A 398 -1.39 -41.42 33.47
C LYS A 398 -1.36 -40.59 34.77
N GLY A 399 -0.71 -39.43 34.77
CA GLY A 399 -0.59 -38.55 35.94
C GLY A 399 -1.63 -37.44 35.89
N TYR A 400 -2.46 -37.32 36.92
CA TYR A 400 -3.29 -36.14 37.13
C TYR A 400 -2.37 -34.93 37.37
N THR A 401 -2.30 -34.01 36.40
CA THR A 401 -1.45 -32.82 36.52
C THR A 401 -2.19 -31.76 37.32
N THR A 402 -1.84 -31.60 38.59
CA THR A 402 -2.34 -30.51 39.43
C THR A 402 -1.62 -29.21 39.10
N LEU A 403 -2.37 -28.19 38.69
CA LEU A 403 -1.82 -26.87 38.37
C LEU A 403 -1.37 -26.12 39.64
N LYS A 404 -0.34 -25.29 39.48
CA LYS A 404 0.15 -24.38 40.52
C LYS A 404 0.12 -22.94 40.03
N VAL A 405 -0.08 -22.01 40.95
CA VAL A 405 -0.04 -20.56 40.69
C VAL A 405 1.34 -20.17 40.15
N GLY A 406 1.36 -19.35 39.10
CA GLY A 406 2.57 -18.94 38.39
C GLY A 406 2.95 -19.80 37.19
N GLN A 407 2.35 -21.00 37.02
CA GLN A 407 2.51 -21.79 35.80
C GLN A 407 1.80 -21.10 34.63
N THR A 408 2.32 -21.26 33.41
CA THR A 408 1.68 -20.74 32.18
C THR A 408 1.15 -21.91 31.35
N ILE A 409 -0.13 -21.87 31.00
CA ILE A 409 -0.81 -22.95 30.30
C ILE A 409 -1.09 -22.53 28.86
N SER A 410 -0.72 -23.38 27.90
CA SER A 410 -1.13 -23.23 26.50
C SER A 410 -2.44 -23.97 26.28
N ARG A 411 -3.56 -23.27 26.47
CA ARG A 411 -4.91 -23.82 26.26
C ARG A 411 -5.36 -23.58 24.82
N ARG A 412 -6.29 -24.40 24.33
CA ARG A 412 -6.99 -24.15 23.07
C ARG A 412 -7.90 -22.94 23.17
N ILE A 413 -8.29 -22.41 22.01
CA ILE A 413 -9.27 -21.33 21.89
C ILE A 413 -10.63 -21.83 22.35
N VAL A 414 -11.35 -20.97 23.07
CA VAL A 414 -12.71 -21.21 23.54
C VAL A 414 -13.62 -20.03 23.17
N ASP A 415 -14.93 -20.21 23.33
CA ASP A 415 -15.91 -19.14 23.12
C ASP A 415 -15.61 -17.92 23.99
N GLY A 416 -15.77 -16.73 23.43
CA GLY A 416 -15.48 -15.44 24.07
C GLY A 416 -14.00 -15.02 24.01
N ASP A 417 -13.10 -15.82 23.43
CA ASP A 417 -11.75 -15.36 23.12
C ASP A 417 -11.77 -14.28 22.04
N VAL A 418 -10.72 -13.44 22.02
CA VAL A 418 -10.63 -12.30 21.10
C VAL A 418 -9.66 -12.65 19.99
N VAL A 419 -10.09 -12.42 18.76
CA VAL A 419 -9.27 -12.64 17.57
C VAL A 419 -9.28 -11.42 16.69
N PHE A 420 -8.23 -11.32 15.88
CA PHE A 420 -7.99 -10.18 15.01
C PHE A 420 -8.14 -10.62 13.56
N LEU A 421 -9.09 -10.05 12.83
CA LEU A 421 -9.40 -10.44 11.46
C LEU A 421 -8.93 -9.37 10.47
N ASN A 422 -8.27 -9.82 9.41
CA ASN A 422 -7.84 -8.99 8.29
C ASN A 422 -8.30 -9.57 6.96
N ARG A 423 -8.86 -8.73 6.08
CA ARG A 423 -9.02 -9.07 4.66
C ARG A 423 -8.02 -8.29 3.78
N PRO A 424 -7.02 -8.96 3.21
CA PRO A 424 -6.12 -8.33 2.24
C PRO A 424 -6.82 -8.04 0.90
N PRO A 425 -6.50 -6.93 0.20
CA PRO A 425 -5.54 -5.89 0.57
C PRO A 425 -6.10 -4.89 1.60
N SER A 426 -5.36 -4.67 2.69
CA SER A 426 -5.75 -3.74 3.76
C SER A 426 -5.49 -2.28 3.35
N THR A 427 -6.42 -1.68 2.60
CA THR A 427 -6.34 -0.27 2.15
C THR A 427 -7.00 0.71 3.13
N HIS A 428 -7.73 0.19 4.12
CA HIS A 428 -8.47 0.97 5.10
C HIS A 428 -8.18 0.47 6.53
N LYS A 429 -8.28 1.36 7.54
CA LYS A 429 -8.17 0.98 8.97
C LYS A 429 -9.14 -0.15 9.33
N HIS A 430 -10.40 0.04 8.93
CA HIS A 430 -11.53 -0.89 9.11
C HIS A 430 -11.42 -2.24 8.40
N SER A 431 -10.39 -2.45 7.57
CA SER A 431 -10.08 -3.81 7.08
C SER A 431 -9.48 -4.71 8.16
N LEU A 432 -9.16 -4.14 9.33
CA LEU A 432 -8.59 -4.79 10.51
C LEU A 432 -9.50 -4.56 11.71
N GLN A 433 -10.13 -5.63 12.19
CA GLN A 433 -11.10 -5.57 13.29
C GLN A 433 -10.91 -6.74 14.27
N ALA A 434 -11.20 -6.48 15.54
CA ALA A 434 -11.20 -7.47 16.60
C ALA A 434 -12.63 -7.98 16.84
N PHE A 435 -12.74 -9.29 16.97
CA PHE A 435 -14.00 -10.01 17.15
C PHE A 435 -13.92 -10.96 18.34
N THR A 436 -15.08 -11.25 18.91
CA THR A 436 -15.23 -12.33 19.90
C THR A 436 -15.51 -13.65 19.18
N VAL A 437 -14.89 -14.73 19.65
CA VAL A 437 -14.99 -16.05 19.01
C VAL A 437 -16.23 -16.78 19.49
N TYR A 438 -16.91 -17.43 18.56
CA TYR A 438 -17.85 -18.51 18.80
C TYR A 438 -17.43 -19.74 17.98
N ILE A 439 -17.35 -20.91 18.60
CA ILE A 439 -16.90 -22.15 17.96
C ILE A 439 -18.12 -22.88 17.38
N HIS A 440 -17.99 -23.35 16.15
CA HIS A 440 -19.01 -24.18 15.50
C HIS A 440 -18.40 -25.41 14.79
N ASP A 441 -19.26 -26.33 14.38
CA ASP A 441 -18.85 -27.60 13.78
C ASP A 441 -18.60 -27.53 12.26
N ASP A 442 -19.12 -26.52 11.57
CA ASP A 442 -18.84 -26.31 10.14
C ASP A 442 -17.35 -26.02 9.86
N HIS A 443 -16.95 -26.03 8.58
CA HIS A 443 -15.55 -25.88 8.14
C HIS A 443 -15.14 -24.46 7.70
N THR A 444 -16.09 -23.53 7.58
CA THR A 444 -15.86 -22.15 7.12
C THR A 444 -15.84 -21.16 8.29
N VAL A 445 -15.34 -19.95 8.09
CA VAL A 445 -15.45 -18.89 9.10
C VAL A 445 -16.77 -18.14 8.89
N LYS A 446 -17.55 -17.95 9.95
CA LYS A 446 -18.83 -17.24 9.88
C LYS A 446 -18.68 -15.80 10.35
N ILE A 447 -19.17 -14.85 9.57
CA ILE A 447 -19.23 -13.43 9.94
C ILE A 447 -20.63 -12.89 9.67
N ASN A 448 -20.98 -11.83 10.38
CA ASN A 448 -22.19 -11.11 10.11
C ASN A 448 -22.08 -10.35 8.76
N PRO A 449 -23.08 -10.45 7.85
CA PRO A 449 -23.10 -9.71 6.59
C PRO A 449 -22.95 -8.18 6.69
N LEU A 450 -23.31 -7.55 7.80
CA LEU A 450 -23.11 -6.10 8.01
C LEU A 450 -21.62 -5.71 8.03
N ILE A 451 -20.75 -6.64 8.42
CA ILE A 451 -19.31 -6.42 8.50
C ILE A 451 -18.61 -6.53 7.14
N CYS A 452 -19.31 -7.01 6.11
CA CYS A 452 -18.77 -7.13 4.76
C CYS A 452 -18.40 -5.77 4.15
N SER A 453 -19.18 -4.72 4.43
CA SER A 453 -18.89 -3.35 3.94
C SER A 453 -17.51 -2.84 4.40
N PRO A 454 -17.18 -2.82 5.72
CA PRO A 454 -15.86 -2.35 6.17
C PRO A 454 -14.68 -3.23 5.76
N LEU A 455 -14.87 -4.56 5.70
CA LEU A 455 -13.85 -5.50 5.20
C LEU A 455 -13.74 -5.49 3.66
N ALA A 456 -14.68 -4.83 2.98
CA ALA A 456 -14.91 -4.92 1.53
C ALA A 456 -15.03 -6.38 1.05
N ALA A 457 -15.53 -7.27 1.91
CA ALA A 457 -15.63 -8.70 1.69
C ALA A 457 -16.92 -9.11 1.00
N ASP A 458 -16.89 -10.23 0.30
CA ASP A 458 -18.06 -10.93 -0.19
C ASP A 458 -17.98 -12.43 0.19
N PHE A 459 -18.92 -13.23 -0.33
CA PHE A 459 -19.04 -14.65 -0.03
C PHE A 459 -18.86 -15.52 -1.29
N ASP A 460 -18.07 -15.06 -2.27
CA ASP A 460 -17.85 -15.77 -3.55
C ASP A 460 -16.65 -16.76 -3.52
N GLY A 461 -16.02 -16.92 -2.36
CA GLY A 461 -14.76 -17.67 -2.18
C GLY A 461 -13.67 -16.86 -1.47
N ASP A 462 -13.99 -15.63 -1.09
CA ASP A 462 -13.17 -14.75 -0.28
C ASP A 462 -12.57 -15.41 0.97
N CYS A 463 -11.28 -15.16 1.19
CA CYS A 463 -10.52 -15.68 2.32
C CYS A 463 -10.05 -14.57 3.25
N VAL A 464 -10.17 -14.78 4.56
CA VAL A 464 -9.65 -13.87 5.59
C VAL A 464 -8.46 -14.45 6.32
N HIS A 465 -7.62 -13.57 6.83
CA HIS A 465 -6.52 -13.91 7.71
C HIS A 465 -6.94 -13.59 9.15
N ILE A 466 -6.85 -14.58 10.03
CA ILE A 466 -7.16 -14.46 11.45
C ILE A 466 -5.86 -14.56 12.22
N TYR A 467 -5.63 -13.61 13.12
CA TYR A 467 -4.49 -13.56 14.03
C TYR A 467 -4.98 -13.70 15.46
N TYR A 468 -4.19 -14.41 16.27
CA TYR A 468 -4.56 -14.79 17.62
C TYR A 468 -3.62 -14.09 18.60
N PRO A 469 -4.06 -13.00 19.26
CA PRO A 469 -3.23 -12.28 20.22
C PRO A 469 -2.78 -13.22 21.34
N GLN A 470 -1.46 -13.32 21.57
CA GLN A 470 -0.90 -14.24 22.57
C GLN A 470 -0.70 -13.57 23.94
N SER A 471 -0.35 -12.29 23.96
CA SER A 471 -0.16 -11.56 25.22
C SER A 471 -1.45 -10.88 25.68
N LEU A 472 -1.63 -10.76 27.00
CA LEU A 472 -2.75 -10.03 27.58
C LEU A 472 -2.76 -8.55 27.14
N ALA A 473 -1.58 -7.94 27.00
CA ALA A 473 -1.45 -6.57 26.49
C ALA A 473 -1.96 -6.44 25.06
N ALA A 474 -1.63 -7.37 24.17
CA ALA A 474 -2.12 -7.38 22.79
C ALA A 474 -3.64 -7.65 22.73
N LYS A 475 -4.16 -8.51 23.63
CA LYS A 475 -5.61 -8.74 23.76
C LYS A 475 -6.34 -7.46 24.20
N ALA A 476 -5.79 -6.74 25.17
CA ALA A 476 -6.34 -5.45 25.62
C ALA A 476 -6.29 -4.40 24.52
N GLU A 477 -5.18 -4.30 23.78
CA GLU A 477 -5.05 -3.40 22.63
C GLU A 477 -6.09 -3.71 21.54
N ALA A 478 -6.28 -5.00 21.21
CA ALA A 478 -7.27 -5.43 20.23
C ALA A 478 -8.70 -5.06 20.66
N LEU A 479 -9.05 -5.28 21.93
CA LEU A 479 -10.37 -4.95 22.47
C LEU A 479 -10.63 -3.44 22.50
N GLU A 480 -9.69 -2.64 22.98
CA GLU A 480 -9.90 -1.21 23.20
C GLU A 480 -9.76 -0.36 21.93
N LEU A 481 -8.93 -0.77 20.97
CA LEU A 481 -8.67 0.02 19.75
C LEU A 481 -9.32 -0.55 18.49
N PHE A 482 -9.49 -1.87 18.42
CA PHE A 482 -9.86 -2.55 17.18
C PHE A 482 -11.21 -3.28 17.23
N SER A 483 -11.89 -3.31 18.37
CA SER A 483 -13.24 -3.86 18.45
C SER A 483 -14.19 -3.16 17.47
N VAL A 484 -15.17 -3.92 16.98
CA VAL A 484 -16.19 -3.41 16.06
C VAL A 484 -16.93 -2.21 16.65
N GLU A 485 -17.21 -2.25 17.96
CA GLU A 485 -17.80 -1.13 18.71
C GLU A 485 -17.01 0.18 18.54
N LYS A 486 -15.68 0.14 18.69
CA LYS A 486 -14.82 1.33 18.60
C LYS A 486 -14.59 1.79 17.15
N GLN A 487 -14.94 0.97 16.16
CA GLN A 487 -14.78 1.24 14.73
C GLN A 487 -16.11 1.46 13.99
N LEU A 488 -17.21 1.71 14.71
CA LEU A 488 -18.51 2.01 14.11
C LEU A 488 -18.51 3.27 13.25
N THR A 489 -17.66 4.26 13.56
CA THR A 489 -17.50 5.47 12.74
C THR A 489 -16.38 5.31 11.72
N ASN A 490 -16.64 5.72 10.48
CA ASN A 490 -15.67 5.70 9.41
C ASN A 490 -14.59 6.77 9.62
N SER A 491 -13.32 6.37 9.61
CA SER A 491 -12.17 7.26 9.83
C SER A 491 -11.99 8.34 8.76
N HIS A 492 -12.59 8.19 7.58
CA HIS A 492 -12.42 9.12 6.45
C HIS A 492 -13.51 10.19 6.41
N ASN A 493 -14.77 9.81 6.65
CA ASN A 493 -15.93 10.71 6.47
C ASN A 493 -16.75 10.93 7.75
N GLY A 494 -16.42 10.27 8.87
CA GLY A 494 -17.14 10.39 10.14
C GLY A 494 -18.54 9.78 10.17
N LYS A 495 -19.00 9.15 9.08
CA LYS A 495 -20.31 8.50 9.01
C LYS A 495 -20.28 7.11 9.63
N VAL A 496 -21.44 6.56 9.97
CA VAL A 496 -21.57 5.17 10.42
C VAL A 496 -21.10 4.22 9.31
N ASN A 497 -20.20 3.33 9.69
CA ASN A 497 -19.48 2.39 8.84
C ASN A 497 -20.32 1.13 8.55
N LEU A 498 -21.09 0.66 9.54
CA LEU A 498 -22.04 -0.43 9.38
C LEU A 498 -23.34 0.10 8.80
N GLN A 499 -23.63 -0.28 7.57
CA GLN A 499 -24.88 0.09 6.89
C GLN A 499 -25.61 -1.19 6.50
N LEU A 500 -26.94 -1.14 6.60
CA LEU A 500 -27.79 -2.21 6.09
C LEU A 500 -27.60 -2.32 4.58
N ALA A 501 -27.28 -3.52 4.13
CA ALA A 501 -27.01 -3.86 2.73
C ALA A 501 -27.73 -5.15 2.34
N ASN A 502 -27.85 -5.37 1.03
CA ASN A 502 -28.44 -6.58 0.43
C ASN A 502 -29.82 -6.90 1.04
N ASP A 503 -30.00 -8.11 1.56
CA ASP A 503 -31.27 -8.61 2.08
C ASP A 503 -31.77 -7.81 3.28
N SER A 504 -30.88 -7.28 4.13
CA SER A 504 -31.29 -6.48 5.30
C SER A 504 -31.93 -5.15 4.88
N LEU A 505 -31.36 -4.51 3.85
CA LEU A 505 -31.91 -3.29 3.28
C LEU A 505 -33.21 -3.58 2.52
N LEU A 506 -33.25 -4.68 1.75
CA LEU A 506 -34.44 -5.14 1.06
C LEU A 506 -35.57 -5.42 2.04
N ALA A 507 -35.31 -6.18 3.10
CA ALA A 507 -36.26 -6.48 4.16
C ALA A 507 -36.80 -5.21 4.78
N LEU A 508 -35.93 -4.23 5.04
CA LEU A 508 -36.34 -2.93 5.58
C LEU A 508 -37.25 -2.15 4.63
N LYS A 509 -36.92 -2.06 3.33
CA LYS A 509 -37.77 -1.42 2.31
C LYS A 509 -39.06 -2.19 2.04
N HIS A 510 -39.03 -3.51 2.13
CA HIS A 510 -40.20 -4.37 1.99
C HIS A 510 -41.13 -4.19 3.18
N MET A 511 -40.56 -4.18 4.38
CA MET A 511 -41.26 -3.91 5.62
C MET A 511 -41.90 -2.52 5.56
N SER A 512 -41.17 -1.50 5.10
CA SER A 512 -41.67 -0.13 4.96
C SER A 512 -42.91 -0.02 4.05
N SER A 513 -43.09 -0.94 3.10
CA SER A 513 -44.26 -0.99 2.23
C SER A 513 -45.51 -1.60 2.88
N ARG A 514 -45.35 -2.34 3.99
CA ARG A 514 -46.47 -2.83 4.81
C ARG A 514 -46.82 -1.80 5.87
N THR A 515 -48.11 -1.72 6.18
CA THR A 515 -48.63 -0.76 7.17
C THR A 515 -48.96 -1.43 8.51
N MET A 516 -49.38 -2.70 8.50
CA MET A 516 -49.89 -3.43 9.67
C MET A 516 -49.43 -4.89 9.66
N LEU A 517 -49.16 -5.43 10.86
CA LEU A 517 -48.78 -6.83 11.08
C LEU A 517 -49.80 -7.53 11.99
N SER A 518 -50.04 -8.82 11.73
CA SER A 518 -50.93 -9.64 12.56
C SER A 518 -50.27 -9.99 13.90
N LYS A 519 -51.08 -10.45 14.86
CA LYS A 519 -50.60 -10.86 16.18
C LYS A 519 -49.56 -11.99 16.11
N GLU A 520 -49.76 -12.96 15.22
CA GLU A 520 -48.88 -14.11 15.06
C GLU A 520 -47.51 -13.67 14.56
N SER A 521 -47.47 -12.89 13.48
CA SER A 521 -46.22 -12.35 12.93
C SER A 521 -45.52 -11.41 13.91
N ALA A 522 -46.27 -10.54 14.60
CA ALA A 522 -45.69 -9.63 15.58
C ALA A 522 -45.05 -10.39 16.76
N ASN A 523 -45.72 -11.42 17.28
CA ASN A 523 -45.18 -12.25 18.36
C ASN A 523 -43.92 -13.01 17.94
N GLN A 524 -43.88 -13.54 16.71
CA GLN A 524 -42.70 -14.23 16.20
C GLN A 524 -41.50 -13.28 16.10
N LEU A 525 -41.69 -12.08 15.54
CA LEU A 525 -40.63 -11.07 15.47
C LEU A 525 -40.17 -10.60 16.85
N ALA A 526 -41.10 -10.50 17.80
CA ALA A 526 -40.79 -10.10 19.17
C ALA A 526 -39.93 -11.10 19.94
N MET A 527 -39.88 -12.39 19.53
CA MET A 527 -38.99 -13.37 20.15
C MET A 527 -37.51 -13.03 19.97
N LEU A 528 -37.17 -12.24 18.95
CA LEU A 528 -35.81 -11.81 18.64
C LEU A 528 -35.44 -10.49 19.33
N LEU A 529 -36.39 -9.87 20.04
CA LEU A 529 -36.22 -8.57 20.67
C LEU A 529 -36.12 -8.70 22.19
N SER A 530 -35.43 -7.73 22.79
CA SER A 530 -35.19 -7.69 24.24
C SER A 530 -36.38 -7.11 25.02
N LEU A 531 -37.18 -6.24 24.38
CA LEU A 531 -38.30 -5.53 24.99
C LEU A 531 -39.64 -6.18 24.63
N SER A 532 -40.58 -6.16 25.58
CA SER A 532 -41.95 -6.63 25.35
C SER A 532 -42.68 -5.74 24.34
N LEU A 533 -43.50 -6.35 23.48
CA LEU A 533 -44.34 -5.63 22.53
C LEU A 533 -45.26 -4.61 23.23
N PRO A 534 -45.42 -3.40 22.65
CA PRO A 534 -46.41 -2.42 23.12
C PRO A 534 -47.85 -2.92 22.91
N PRO A 535 -48.86 -2.26 23.49
CA PRO A 535 -50.25 -2.50 23.12
C PRO A 535 -50.46 -2.27 21.60
N PRO A 536 -51.34 -3.05 20.95
CA PRO A 536 -51.55 -2.98 19.51
C PRO A 536 -52.11 -1.60 19.11
N ALA A 537 -51.62 -1.05 18.00
CA ALA A 537 -52.11 0.22 17.44
C ALA A 537 -53.60 0.17 17.08
N VAL A 538 -54.07 -0.99 16.60
CA VAL A 538 -55.48 -1.21 16.24
C VAL A 538 -56.03 -2.32 17.12
N VAL A 539 -57.04 -2.00 17.94
CA VAL A 539 -57.68 -2.94 18.88
C VAL A 539 -59.05 -3.43 18.36
N LYS A 540 -59.75 -2.62 17.56
CA LYS A 540 -61.21 -2.69 17.40
C LYS A 540 -61.74 -3.83 16.49
N SER A 541 -60.94 -4.40 15.61
CA SER A 541 -61.36 -5.49 14.70
C SER A 541 -60.50 -6.75 14.87
N LYS A 542 -59.18 -6.61 14.75
CA LYS A 542 -58.15 -7.59 15.10
C LYS A 542 -56.95 -6.83 15.68
N PRO A 543 -56.26 -7.36 16.70
CA PRO A 543 -55.08 -6.71 17.25
C PRO A 543 -53.97 -6.68 16.20
N CYS A 544 -53.62 -5.48 15.73
CA CYS A 544 -52.56 -5.26 14.74
C CYS A 544 -51.52 -4.29 15.29
N TRP A 545 -50.27 -4.54 14.92
CA TRP A 545 -49.11 -3.70 15.26
C TRP A 545 -48.60 -2.99 14.02
N THR A 546 -48.11 -1.76 14.21
CA THR A 546 -47.37 -1.07 13.15
C THR A 546 -45.90 -1.48 13.18
N ILE A 547 -45.21 -1.30 12.07
CA ILE A 547 -43.77 -1.57 12.00
C ILE A 547 -42.97 -0.67 12.92
N ALA A 548 -43.34 0.62 13.03
CA ALA A 548 -42.73 1.53 14.00
C ALA A 548 -42.83 0.98 15.44
N GLN A 549 -43.96 0.37 15.81
CA GLN A 549 -44.14 -0.26 17.13
C GLN A 549 -43.26 -1.48 17.36
N ILE A 550 -42.97 -2.28 16.33
CA ILE A 550 -42.05 -3.41 16.48
C ILE A 550 -40.61 -2.90 16.57
N MET A 551 -40.23 -1.97 15.70
CA MET A 551 -38.89 -1.41 15.66
C MET A 551 -38.53 -0.64 16.93
N GLN A 552 -39.50 0.00 17.58
CA GLN A 552 -39.27 0.66 18.87
C GLN A 552 -38.75 -0.32 19.94
N SER A 553 -39.14 -1.60 19.84
CA SER A 553 -38.74 -2.64 20.80
C SER A 553 -37.30 -3.12 20.57
N ALA A 554 -36.67 -2.70 19.47
CA ALA A 554 -35.22 -2.86 19.24
C ALA A 554 -34.40 -1.69 19.78
N LEU A 555 -35.01 -0.51 20.00
CA LEU A 555 -34.29 0.69 20.42
C LEU A 555 -33.73 0.55 21.85
N PRO A 556 -32.59 1.21 22.16
CA PRO A 556 -32.08 1.32 23.52
C PRO A 556 -33.10 1.95 24.47
N ALA A 557 -33.06 1.56 25.75
CA ALA A 557 -33.92 2.12 26.79
C ALA A 557 -33.63 3.61 27.04
N GLU A 558 -34.68 4.39 27.30
CA GLU A 558 -34.64 5.84 27.57
C GLU A 558 -33.91 6.63 26.46
N LEU A 559 -34.21 6.31 25.20
CA LEU A 559 -33.67 7.03 24.05
C LEU A 559 -34.58 8.20 23.67
N THR A 560 -34.02 9.40 23.70
CA THR A 560 -34.68 10.61 23.18
C THR A 560 -33.77 11.27 22.18
N CYS A 561 -34.20 11.30 20.92
CA CYS A 561 -33.45 11.90 19.81
C CYS A 561 -34.39 12.50 18.76
N GLU A 562 -33.94 13.59 18.16
CA GLU A 562 -34.65 14.34 17.14
C GLU A 562 -33.73 14.53 15.93
N GLY A 563 -34.28 14.24 14.75
CA GLY A 563 -33.65 14.55 13.47
C GLY A 563 -34.71 14.94 12.45
N ASP A 564 -34.29 15.44 11.30
CA ASP A 564 -35.22 15.93 10.26
C ASP A 564 -36.27 14.87 9.85
N ARG A 565 -35.87 13.59 9.90
CA ARG A 565 -36.62 12.44 9.39
C ARG A 565 -37.17 11.50 10.47
N PHE A 566 -36.87 11.75 11.75
CA PHE A 566 -37.36 10.92 12.84
C PHE A 566 -37.48 11.70 14.16
N LEU A 567 -38.43 11.31 14.98
CA LEU A 567 -38.60 11.80 16.34
C LEU A 567 -38.86 10.61 17.27
N VAL A 568 -37.94 10.39 18.19
CA VAL A 568 -38.03 9.34 19.22
C VAL A 568 -37.99 10.01 20.59
N ARG A 569 -38.95 9.67 21.45
CA ARG A 569 -38.95 10.09 22.86
C ARG A 569 -39.15 8.88 23.76
N ASP A 570 -38.31 8.75 24.78
CA ASP A 570 -38.37 7.65 25.75
C ASP A 570 -38.51 6.26 25.08
N SER A 571 -37.71 6.02 24.04
CA SER A 571 -37.73 4.80 23.22
C SER A 571 -39.02 4.53 22.46
N THR A 572 -39.93 5.50 22.39
CA THR A 572 -41.14 5.45 21.55
C THR A 572 -40.93 6.23 20.26
N VAL A 573 -41.23 5.58 19.13
CA VAL A 573 -41.11 6.22 17.81
C VAL A 573 -42.38 7.02 17.54
N ILE A 574 -42.26 8.35 17.56
CA ILE A 574 -43.39 9.27 17.31
C ILE A 574 -43.50 9.55 15.80
N LYS A 575 -42.37 9.84 15.16
CA LYS A 575 -42.27 10.07 13.71
C LYS A 575 -41.09 9.29 13.18
N LEU A 576 -41.28 8.58 12.08
CA LEU A 576 -40.20 7.96 11.31
C LEU A 576 -40.61 8.00 9.85
N ASP A 577 -39.77 8.61 9.01
CA ASP A 577 -40.01 8.63 7.57
C ASP A 577 -39.70 7.24 6.99
N ILE A 578 -40.76 6.54 6.58
CA ILE A 578 -40.77 5.12 6.13
C ILE A 578 -40.88 5.03 4.59
N ASP A 579 -40.65 6.12 3.85
CA ASP A 579 -40.68 6.11 2.39
C ASP A 579 -39.54 5.29 1.79
N LYS A 580 -39.84 4.50 0.74
CA LYS A 580 -38.90 3.55 0.10
C LYS A 580 -37.51 4.13 -0.22
N GLU A 581 -37.46 5.42 -0.56
CA GLU A 581 -36.24 6.14 -0.99
C GLU A 581 -35.48 6.83 0.16
N SER A 582 -36.13 7.07 1.29
CA SER A 582 -35.56 7.80 2.43
C SER A 582 -35.24 6.91 3.61
N VAL A 583 -35.88 5.74 3.72
CA VAL A 583 -35.75 4.77 4.82
C VAL A 583 -34.29 4.50 5.19
N GLN A 584 -33.43 4.10 4.24
CA GLN A 584 -32.03 3.80 4.55
C GLN A 584 -31.30 4.98 5.22
N ALA A 585 -31.54 6.18 4.74
CA ALA A 585 -30.92 7.38 5.27
C ALA A 585 -31.51 7.77 6.62
N SER A 586 -32.83 7.65 6.82
CA SER A 586 -33.48 7.81 8.13
C SER A 586 -32.87 6.86 9.17
N PHE A 587 -32.62 5.59 8.80
CA PHE A 587 -32.00 4.61 9.68
C PHE A 587 -30.52 4.90 9.96
N SER A 588 -29.77 5.31 8.94
CA SER A 588 -28.38 5.75 9.14
C SER A 588 -28.29 6.93 10.11
N ASP A 589 -29.20 7.90 9.98
CA ASP A 589 -29.25 9.07 10.86
C ASP A 589 -29.66 8.68 12.29
N LEU A 590 -30.59 7.74 12.43
CA LEU A 590 -31.02 7.18 13.71
C LEU A 590 -29.87 6.44 14.43
N VAL A 591 -29.11 5.60 13.73
CA VAL A 591 -27.92 4.92 14.29
C VAL A 591 -26.85 5.94 14.69
N SER A 592 -26.63 6.97 13.87
CA SER A 592 -25.70 8.06 14.18
C SER A 592 -26.11 8.81 15.46
N SER A 593 -27.41 9.01 15.65
CA SER A 593 -27.95 9.68 16.84
C SER A 593 -27.88 8.81 18.09
N ILE A 594 -28.11 7.50 17.96
CA ILE A 594 -27.90 6.55 19.08
C ILE A 594 -26.43 6.57 19.49
N LEU A 595 -25.51 6.56 18.53
CA LEU A 595 -24.08 6.61 18.79
C LEU A 595 -23.68 7.89 19.54
N ALA A 596 -24.30 9.04 19.22
CA ALA A 596 -24.03 10.30 19.89
C ALA A 596 -24.61 10.36 21.32
N VAL A 597 -25.83 9.83 21.55
CA VAL A 597 -26.55 9.97 22.84
C VAL A 597 -26.20 8.87 23.83
N LYS A 598 -26.17 7.60 23.39
CA LYS A 598 -25.98 6.42 24.26
C LYS A 598 -24.59 5.80 24.13
N GLY A 599 -23.88 6.10 23.04
CA GLY A 599 -22.54 5.57 22.77
C GLY A 599 -22.54 4.35 21.85
N PRO A 600 -21.35 3.85 21.50
CA PRO A 600 -21.19 2.83 20.45
C PRO A 600 -21.70 1.44 20.86
N GLY A 601 -21.59 1.06 22.13
CA GLY A 601 -22.05 -0.26 22.60
C GLY A 601 -23.55 -0.47 22.41
N ASP A 602 -24.38 0.52 22.73
CA ASP A 602 -25.84 0.41 22.54
C ASP A 602 -26.25 0.53 21.06
N ALA A 603 -25.49 1.28 20.26
CA ALA A 603 -25.68 1.30 18.81
C ALA A 603 -25.40 -0.07 18.18
N LEU A 604 -24.36 -0.78 18.63
CA LEU A 604 -24.06 -2.14 18.19
C LEU A 604 -25.13 -3.15 18.62
N LYS A 605 -25.61 -3.08 19.87
CA LYS A 605 -26.73 -3.91 20.33
C LYS A 605 -28.00 -3.69 19.50
N PHE A 606 -28.30 -2.44 19.14
CA PHE A 606 -29.41 -2.11 18.26
C PHE A 606 -29.26 -2.78 16.88
N LEU A 607 -28.07 -2.72 16.27
CA LEU A 607 -27.81 -3.39 14.99
C LEU A 607 -27.92 -4.92 15.10
N ASN A 608 -27.37 -5.51 16.17
CA ASN A 608 -27.42 -6.94 16.45
C ASN A 608 -28.85 -7.45 16.69
N ALA A 609 -29.77 -6.62 17.22
CA ALA A 609 -31.18 -6.97 17.35
C ALA A 609 -31.96 -6.74 16.05
N LEU A 610 -31.64 -5.68 15.32
CA LEU A 610 -32.37 -5.27 14.12
C LEU A 610 -32.19 -6.25 12.96
N GLN A 611 -30.98 -6.75 12.72
CA GLN A 611 -30.72 -7.59 11.54
C GLN A 611 -31.44 -8.96 11.59
N PRO A 612 -31.37 -9.74 12.68
CA PRO A 612 -32.15 -10.98 12.78
C PRO A 612 -33.64 -10.73 12.60
N LEU A 613 -34.16 -9.64 13.18
CA LEU A 613 -35.56 -9.25 13.02
C LEU A 613 -35.94 -9.00 11.54
N LEU A 614 -35.09 -8.31 10.80
CA LEU A 614 -35.30 -8.05 9.38
C LEU A 614 -35.25 -9.34 8.54
N MET A 615 -34.33 -10.25 8.88
CA MET A 615 -34.23 -11.54 8.19
C MET A 615 -35.44 -12.43 8.45
N GLU A 616 -35.91 -12.49 9.69
CA GLU A 616 -37.10 -13.26 10.05
C GLU A 616 -38.35 -12.70 9.37
N PHE A 617 -38.46 -11.37 9.28
CA PHE A 617 -39.54 -10.73 8.52
C PHE A 617 -39.50 -11.12 7.04
N LEU A 618 -38.32 -11.10 6.42
CA LEU A 618 -38.16 -11.49 5.02
C LEU A 618 -38.45 -12.99 4.80
N LEU A 619 -38.11 -13.84 5.76
CA LEU A 619 -38.40 -15.28 5.74
C LEU A 619 -39.91 -15.56 5.78
N LEU A 620 -40.66 -14.79 6.58
CA LEU A 620 -42.11 -14.92 6.71
C LEU A 620 -42.85 -14.55 5.42
N ASP A 621 -42.45 -13.44 4.80
CA ASP A 621 -43.13 -12.94 3.60
C ASP A 621 -42.61 -13.59 2.31
N GLY A 622 -41.32 -13.92 2.26
CA GLY A 622 -40.61 -14.32 1.06
C GLY A 622 -40.43 -13.17 0.07
N PHE A 623 -39.31 -13.16 -0.65
CA PHE A 623 -39.09 -12.23 -1.75
C PHE A 623 -38.48 -12.94 -2.94
N SER A 624 -38.96 -12.61 -4.13
CA SER A 624 -38.43 -13.13 -5.39
C SER A 624 -38.71 -12.15 -6.52
N VAL A 625 -37.83 -12.15 -7.51
CA VAL A 625 -37.94 -11.36 -8.74
C VAL A 625 -38.09 -12.32 -9.90
N SER A 626 -39.01 -12.01 -10.80
CA SER A 626 -39.32 -12.81 -11.99
C SER A 626 -39.00 -12.03 -13.27
N LEU A 627 -38.99 -12.70 -14.42
CA LEU A 627 -38.84 -12.02 -15.72
C LEU A 627 -39.95 -10.99 -16.00
N GLN A 628 -41.11 -11.09 -15.35
CA GLN A 628 -42.20 -10.11 -15.50
C GLN A 628 -41.82 -8.75 -14.91
N ASP A 629 -40.99 -8.74 -13.86
CA ASP A 629 -40.51 -7.50 -13.22
C ASP A 629 -39.54 -6.72 -14.12
N PHE A 630 -39.04 -7.35 -15.20
CA PHE A 630 -38.22 -6.73 -16.24
C PHE A 630 -39.03 -6.25 -17.45
N SER A 631 -40.36 -6.36 -17.42
CA SER A 631 -41.20 -5.88 -18.52
C SER A 631 -41.43 -4.38 -18.42
N VAL A 632 -40.91 -3.63 -19.39
CA VAL A 632 -41.16 -2.18 -19.54
C VAL A 632 -42.22 -1.95 -20.62
N PRO A 633 -43.16 -0.99 -20.43
CA PRO A 633 -44.13 -0.62 -21.44
C PRO A 633 -43.47 -0.22 -22.76
N LYS A 634 -43.97 -0.77 -23.86
CA LYS A 634 -43.56 -0.41 -25.23
C LYS A 634 -43.48 1.10 -25.52
N PRO A 635 -44.43 1.97 -25.09
CA PRO A 635 -44.32 3.40 -25.39
C PRO A 635 -43.07 4.06 -24.80
N LEU A 636 -42.63 3.64 -23.60
CA LEU A 636 -41.40 4.16 -22.98
C LEU A 636 -40.15 3.67 -23.72
N LEU A 637 -40.17 2.44 -24.24
CA LEU A 637 -39.08 1.90 -25.05
C LEU A 637 -39.00 2.60 -26.40
N GLU A 638 -40.13 2.89 -27.04
CA GLU A 638 -40.21 3.64 -28.29
C GLU A 638 -39.69 5.07 -28.12
N GLU A 639 -40.07 5.77 -27.05
CA GLU A 639 -39.55 7.10 -26.71
C GLU A 639 -38.03 7.08 -26.49
N ALA A 640 -37.51 6.08 -25.78
CA ALA A 640 -36.09 5.92 -25.57
C ALA A 640 -35.34 5.70 -26.90
N GLN A 641 -35.87 4.84 -27.78
CA GLN A 641 -35.28 4.58 -29.10
C GLN A 641 -35.29 5.82 -29.99
N GLU A 642 -36.36 6.62 -29.97
CA GLU A 642 -36.40 7.90 -30.68
C GLU A 642 -35.36 8.89 -30.15
N CYS A 643 -35.18 8.96 -28.83
CA CYS A 643 -34.16 9.82 -28.23
C CYS A 643 -32.75 9.42 -28.68
N ILE A 644 -32.45 8.12 -28.66
CA ILE A 644 -31.17 7.55 -29.12
C ILE A 644 -30.92 7.90 -30.59
N LYS A 645 -31.92 7.75 -31.46
CA LYS A 645 -31.83 8.14 -32.88
C LYS A 645 -31.54 9.62 -33.06
N LYS A 646 -32.10 10.51 -32.23
CA LYS A 646 -31.79 11.96 -32.27
C LYS A 646 -30.33 12.25 -31.90
N GLN A 647 -29.71 11.44 -31.03
CA GLN A 647 -28.32 11.64 -30.62
C GLN A 647 -27.29 11.25 -31.70
N SER A 648 -27.65 10.44 -32.70
CA SER A 648 -26.73 10.08 -33.80
C SER A 648 -26.27 11.30 -34.58
N LEU A 649 -27.16 12.29 -34.79
CA LEU A 649 -26.86 13.57 -35.43
C LEU A 649 -25.79 14.36 -34.67
N VAL A 650 -25.80 14.28 -33.34
CA VAL A 650 -24.83 14.96 -32.48
C VAL A 650 -23.49 14.23 -32.54
N LEU A 651 -23.49 12.90 -32.59
CA LEU A 651 -22.26 12.09 -32.70
C LEU A 651 -21.58 12.23 -34.07
N GLU A 652 -22.30 12.50 -35.14
CA GLU A 652 -21.70 12.82 -36.44
C GLU A 652 -20.79 14.06 -36.36
N GLN A 653 -21.21 15.09 -35.61
CA GLN A 653 -20.40 16.29 -35.37
C GLN A 653 -19.10 16.01 -34.60
N SER A 654 -19.08 14.96 -33.77
CA SER A 654 -17.88 14.51 -33.04
C SER A 654 -16.80 13.94 -33.96
N ARG A 655 -17.20 13.41 -35.13
CA ARG A 655 -16.23 12.92 -36.12
C ARG A 655 -15.57 14.06 -36.88
N CYS A 656 -16.34 15.11 -37.18
CA CYS A 656 -15.91 16.31 -37.89
C CYS A 656 -15.12 17.31 -37.02
N SER A 657 -15.35 17.35 -35.70
CA SER A 657 -14.66 18.26 -34.77
C SER A 657 -14.07 17.51 -33.58
N SER A 658 -12.79 17.77 -33.26
CA SER A 658 -12.09 17.14 -32.12
C SER A 658 -12.54 17.75 -30.79
N SER A 659 -13.75 17.46 -30.32
CA SER A 659 -14.26 18.03 -29.07
C SER A 659 -14.87 16.98 -28.12
N GLN A 660 -14.18 16.77 -27.00
CA GLN A 660 -14.61 15.92 -25.86
C GLN A 660 -15.96 16.37 -25.25
N SER A 661 -16.41 17.59 -25.58
CA SER A 661 -17.71 18.14 -25.17
C SER A 661 -18.91 17.49 -25.87
N VAL A 662 -18.73 16.79 -27.00
CA VAL A 662 -19.86 16.22 -27.75
C VAL A 662 -20.34 14.92 -27.13
N GLU A 663 -19.43 14.02 -26.76
CA GLU A 663 -19.76 12.74 -26.10
C GLU A 663 -20.44 12.98 -24.73
N THR A 664 -19.94 13.95 -23.95
CA THR A 664 -20.55 14.35 -22.66
C THR A 664 -21.93 15.00 -22.81
N ARG A 665 -22.19 15.70 -23.93
CA ARG A 665 -23.53 16.22 -24.24
C ARG A 665 -24.51 15.08 -24.54
N VAL A 666 -24.08 14.06 -25.29
CA VAL A 666 -24.92 12.88 -25.57
C VAL A 666 -25.28 12.16 -24.29
N ASP A 667 -24.32 11.91 -23.40
CA ASP A 667 -24.60 11.28 -22.11
C ASP A 667 -25.56 12.11 -21.26
N ASN A 668 -25.42 13.44 -21.25
CA ASN A 668 -26.34 14.32 -20.53
C ASN A 668 -27.75 14.31 -21.12
N ASN A 669 -27.90 14.30 -22.45
CA ASN A 669 -29.21 14.21 -23.10
C ASN A 669 -29.92 12.87 -22.81
N LEU A 670 -29.16 11.79 -22.59
CA LEU A 670 -29.70 10.48 -22.25
C LEU A 670 -30.06 10.33 -20.76
N LYS A 671 -29.66 11.28 -19.89
CA LYS A 671 -29.96 11.19 -18.44
C LYS A 671 -31.46 11.24 -18.15
N ASP A 672 -32.20 12.11 -18.84
CA ASP A 672 -33.63 12.27 -18.60
C ASP A 672 -34.39 10.98 -18.91
N VAL A 673 -34.05 10.33 -20.03
CA VAL A 673 -34.63 9.03 -20.42
C VAL A 673 -34.25 7.93 -19.42
N LYS A 674 -32.98 7.89 -18.98
CA LYS A 674 -32.53 6.95 -17.93
C LYS A 674 -33.35 7.11 -16.65
N GLN A 675 -33.61 8.35 -16.23
CA GLN A 675 -34.37 8.64 -15.03
C GLN A 675 -35.85 8.24 -15.17
N GLN A 676 -36.49 8.53 -16.30
CA GLN A 676 -37.88 8.14 -16.55
C GLN A 676 -38.09 6.62 -16.45
N ILE A 677 -37.16 5.84 -17.03
CA ILE A 677 -37.21 4.38 -16.97
C ILE A 677 -36.99 3.90 -15.53
N ALA A 678 -36.02 4.45 -14.82
CA ALA A 678 -35.77 4.08 -13.42
C ALA A 678 -36.95 4.43 -12.51
N ASP A 679 -37.55 5.60 -12.66
CA ASP A 679 -38.73 6.02 -11.91
C ASP A 679 -39.93 5.10 -12.17
N PHE A 680 -40.10 4.64 -13.41
CA PHE A 680 -41.12 3.64 -13.74
C PHE A 680 -40.87 2.33 -12.99
N VAL A 681 -39.64 1.82 -13.01
CA VAL A 681 -39.26 0.55 -12.35
C VAL A 681 -39.44 0.66 -10.84
N VAL A 682 -39.01 1.77 -10.23
CA VAL A 682 -39.12 2.00 -8.78
C VAL A 682 -40.58 2.00 -8.31
N LYS A 683 -41.50 2.53 -9.14
CA LYS A 683 -42.92 2.63 -8.80
C LYS A 683 -43.72 1.36 -9.13
N SER A 684 -43.41 0.70 -10.24
CA SER A 684 -44.27 -0.33 -10.82
C SER A 684 -43.83 -1.77 -10.55
N SER A 685 -42.54 -2.04 -10.36
CA SER A 685 -42.01 -3.42 -10.24
C SER A 685 -41.41 -3.72 -8.88
N ARG A 686 -41.27 -5.01 -8.55
CA ARG A 686 -40.59 -5.44 -7.32
C ARG A 686 -39.10 -5.15 -7.33
N LEU A 687 -38.52 -5.08 -8.54
CA LEU A 687 -37.13 -4.68 -8.75
C LEU A 687 -36.84 -3.29 -8.16
N GLY A 688 -37.86 -2.42 -8.09
CA GLY A 688 -37.77 -1.11 -7.45
C GLY A 688 -37.32 -1.12 -5.99
N LEU A 689 -37.51 -2.24 -5.25
CA LEU A 689 -37.03 -2.36 -3.87
C LEU A 689 -35.51 -2.64 -3.81
N LEU A 690 -34.94 -3.28 -4.83
CA LEU A 690 -33.52 -3.60 -4.92
C LEU A 690 -32.67 -2.42 -5.40
N ILE A 691 -33.28 -1.50 -6.15
CA ILE A 691 -32.59 -0.38 -6.77
C ILE A 691 -32.58 0.82 -5.84
N ASP A 692 -31.47 1.55 -5.83
CA ASP A 692 -31.43 2.92 -5.30
C ASP A 692 -31.55 3.91 -6.48
N PRO A 693 -32.65 4.69 -6.59
CA PRO A 693 -32.82 5.68 -7.64
C PRO A 693 -31.83 6.86 -7.54
N LYS A 694 -31.21 7.08 -6.37
CA LYS A 694 -30.27 8.19 -6.17
C LYS A 694 -28.87 7.91 -6.70
N SER A 695 -28.56 6.65 -7.01
CA SER A 695 -27.25 6.25 -7.53
C SER A 695 -27.29 6.12 -9.05
N ASP A 696 -26.59 7.03 -9.73
CA ASP A 696 -26.45 7.02 -11.20
C ASP A 696 -25.95 5.67 -11.75
N SER A 697 -25.11 4.98 -10.97
CA SER A 697 -24.54 3.68 -11.36
C SER A 697 -25.57 2.55 -11.32
N SER A 698 -26.47 2.52 -10.33
CA SER A 698 -27.54 1.53 -10.26
C SER A 698 -28.61 1.82 -11.29
N VAL A 699 -29.01 3.09 -11.45
CA VAL A 699 -29.92 3.54 -12.51
C VAL A 699 -29.40 3.11 -13.88
N SER A 700 -28.10 3.35 -14.16
CA SER A 700 -27.50 2.97 -15.44
C SER A 700 -27.53 1.45 -15.68
N LYS A 701 -27.23 0.63 -14.68
CA LYS A 701 -27.27 -0.85 -14.81
C LYS A 701 -28.69 -1.35 -15.12
N VAL A 702 -29.70 -0.77 -14.48
CA VAL A 702 -31.11 -1.12 -14.69
C VAL A 702 -31.55 -0.74 -16.09
N VAL A 703 -31.19 0.46 -16.54
CA VAL A 703 -31.52 0.93 -17.90
C VAL A 703 -30.83 0.07 -18.96
N GLN A 704 -29.57 -0.34 -18.74
CA GLN A 704 -28.83 -1.25 -19.64
C GLN A 704 -29.52 -2.61 -19.76
N GLN A 705 -30.08 -3.12 -18.67
CA GLN A 705 -30.83 -4.37 -18.67
C GLN A 705 -32.17 -4.25 -19.40
N LEU A 706 -32.88 -3.13 -19.22
CA LEU A 706 -34.30 -3.02 -19.58
C LEU A 706 -34.59 -2.24 -20.87
N ALA A 707 -33.79 -1.25 -21.22
CA ALA A 707 -34.11 -0.31 -22.30
C ALA A 707 -33.00 -0.16 -23.35
N PHE A 708 -31.78 0.23 -22.96
CA PHE A 708 -30.67 0.39 -23.91
C PHE A 708 -29.32 0.40 -23.19
N VAL A 709 -28.27 -0.11 -23.86
CA VAL A 709 -26.91 -0.12 -23.30
C VAL A 709 -26.23 1.25 -23.38
N GLY A 710 -26.43 2.00 -24.46
CA GLY A 710 -25.92 3.36 -24.64
C GLY A 710 -24.54 3.43 -25.30
N PRO A 711 -23.81 4.55 -25.15
CA PRO A 711 -22.53 4.74 -25.84
C PRO A 711 -21.45 3.81 -25.27
N GLN A 712 -20.72 3.13 -26.14
CA GLN A 712 -19.69 2.15 -25.77
C GLN A 712 -18.31 2.45 -26.38
N LEU A 713 -18.25 2.95 -27.60
CA LEU A 713 -16.98 3.33 -28.25
C LEU A 713 -16.77 4.82 -28.20
N TYR A 714 -15.72 5.22 -27.49
CA TYR A 714 -15.28 6.60 -27.39
C TYR A 714 -14.01 6.85 -28.20
N ARG A 715 -13.87 8.02 -28.81
CA ARG A 715 -12.76 8.28 -29.74
C ARG A 715 -11.39 8.38 -29.07
N GLU A 716 -11.36 8.83 -27.81
CA GLU A 716 -10.15 8.96 -26.98
C GLU A 716 -10.03 7.83 -25.92
N GLY A 717 -10.38 6.58 -26.30
CA GLY A 717 -10.14 5.39 -25.46
C GLY A 717 -8.66 5.19 -25.16
N LYS A 718 -8.32 4.70 -23.96
CA LYS A 718 -6.91 4.56 -23.52
C LYS A 718 -6.31 3.24 -23.96
N PHE A 719 -7.11 2.18 -23.98
CA PHE A 719 -6.63 0.82 -24.27
C PHE A 719 -6.88 0.35 -25.70
N TYR A 720 -7.60 1.14 -26.51
CA TYR A 720 -7.75 0.93 -27.94
C TYR A 720 -7.45 2.23 -28.71
N SER A 721 -6.95 2.08 -29.94
CA SER A 721 -6.54 3.24 -30.74
C SER A 721 -7.72 3.90 -31.46
N ARG A 722 -7.60 5.20 -31.77
CA ARG A 722 -8.55 5.90 -32.64
C ARG A 722 -8.80 5.17 -33.96
N ARG A 723 -7.77 4.50 -34.51
CA ARG A 723 -7.90 3.72 -35.75
C ARG A 723 -8.91 2.60 -35.62
N LEU A 724 -8.97 1.93 -34.47
CA LEU A 724 -9.96 0.86 -34.24
C LEU A 724 -11.39 1.41 -34.30
N VAL A 725 -11.64 2.59 -33.73
CA VAL A 725 -12.95 3.26 -33.79
C VAL A 725 -13.31 3.68 -35.23
N ASP A 726 -12.32 4.14 -35.99
CA ASP A 726 -12.48 4.50 -37.40
C ASP A 726 -12.71 3.24 -38.28
N ASP A 727 -12.02 2.12 -37.98
CA ASP A 727 -12.16 0.82 -38.65
C ASP A 727 -13.52 0.14 -38.36
N CYS A 728 -13.99 0.19 -37.11
CA CYS A 728 -15.30 -0.33 -36.72
C CYS A 728 -16.43 0.40 -37.46
N PHE A 729 -16.30 1.72 -37.64
CA PHE A 729 -17.26 2.52 -38.40
C PHE A 729 -17.18 2.25 -39.89
N SER A 730 -15.99 2.31 -40.48
CA SER A 730 -15.83 2.07 -41.93
C SER A 730 -16.30 0.67 -42.32
N SER A 731 -16.00 -0.34 -41.50
CA SER A 731 -16.50 -1.71 -41.70
C SER A 731 -18.02 -1.81 -41.63
N PHE A 732 -18.66 -1.06 -40.73
CA PHE A 732 -20.11 -1.04 -40.60
C PHE A 732 -20.76 -0.34 -41.80
N VAL A 733 -20.30 0.87 -42.14
CA VAL A 733 -20.82 1.65 -43.26
C VAL A 733 -20.62 0.94 -44.60
N ASN A 734 -19.47 0.25 -44.79
CA ASN A 734 -19.22 -0.52 -46.01
C ASN A 734 -20.16 -1.73 -46.16
N ARG A 735 -20.63 -2.32 -45.05
CA ARG A 735 -21.59 -3.43 -45.07
C ARG A 735 -23.04 -2.96 -45.12
N HIS A 736 -23.31 -1.75 -44.64
CA HIS A 736 -24.63 -1.11 -44.59
C HIS A 736 -24.56 0.29 -45.21
N PRO A 737 -24.48 0.39 -46.55
CA PRO A 737 -24.46 1.68 -47.23
C PRO A 737 -25.77 2.45 -46.98
N PRO A 738 -25.73 3.79 -46.90
CA PRO A 738 -26.93 4.60 -46.68
C PRO A 738 -27.90 4.45 -47.87
N ILE A 739 -29.19 4.26 -47.57
CA ILE A 739 -30.26 4.17 -48.56
C ILE A 739 -30.82 5.59 -48.74
N GLU A 740 -30.54 6.20 -49.91
CA GLU A 740 -31.06 7.45 -50.51
C GLU A 740 -31.26 8.73 -49.64
N ASP A 741 -30.70 9.84 -50.13
CA ASP A 741 -30.94 11.26 -49.79
C ASP A 741 -31.21 11.62 -48.32
N GLY A 742 -30.28 11.19 -47.48
CA GLY A 742 -30.01 11.77 -46.16
C GLY A 742 -28.71 11.17 -45.64
N VAL A 743 -27.70 11.99 -45.38
CA VAL A 743 -26.43 11.56 -44.77
C VAL A 743 -26.71 11.19 -43.31
N GLN A 744 -27.41 10.09 -43.07
CA GLN A 744 -27.79 9.64 -41.72
C GLN A 744 -27.33 8.21 -41.55
N HIS A 745 -26.20 8.06 -40.86
CA HIS A 745 -25.74 6.75 -40.44
C HIS A 745 -26.47 6.32 -39.16
N PRO A 746 -26.81 5.03 -39.04
CA PRO A 746 -27.53 4.52 -37.86
C PRO A 746 -26.65 4.64 -36.60
N PRO A 747 -27.25 4.75 -35.40
CA PRO A 747 -26.53 4.99 -34.14
C PRO A 747 -25.44 3.95 -33.85
N GLU A 748 -25.64 2.70 -34.28
CA GLU A 748 -24.69 1.60 -34.12
C GLU A 748 -23.34 1.92 -34.78
N ALA A 749 -23.33 2.60 -35.92
CA ALA A 749 -22.10 2.96 -36.61
C ALA A 749 -21.16 3.79 -35.71
N TYR A 750 -21.74 4.60 -34.82
CA TYR A 750 -21.02 5.45 -33.87
C TYR A 750 -20.73 4.76 -32.53
N GLY A 751 -21.03 3.47 -32.40
CA GLY A 751 -20.85 2.70 -31.17
C GLY A 751 -21.88 3.01 -30.09
N LEU A 752 -23.06 3.53 -30.49
CA LEU A 752 -24.22 3.72 -29.62
C LEU A 752 -25.12 2.49 -29.73
N VAL A 753 -25.19 1.70 -28.66
CA VAL A 753 -25.97 0.46 -28.60
C VAL A 753 -27.40 0.78 -28.18
N GLN A 754 -28.36 0.52 -29.07
CA GLN A 754 -29.78 0.82 -28.84
C GLN A 754 -30.51 -0.33 -28.13
N SER A 755 -30.05 -1.57 -28.31
CA SER A 755 -30.66 -2.74 -27.71
C SER A 755 -30.37 -2.83 -26.19
N ALA A 756 -31.26 -3.51 -25.47
CA ALA A 756 -31.12 -3.85 -24.06
C ALA A 756 -30.65 -5.30 -23.87
N TYR A 757 -30.09 -5.63 -22.70
CA TYR A 757 -29.75 -7.04 -22.41
C TYR A 757 -30.97 -7.97 -22.41
N PHE A 758 -32.13 -7.49 -21.94
CA PHE A 758 -33.35 -8.29 -21.90
C PHE A 758 -33.85 -8.71 -23.29
N HIS A 759 -33.69 -7.84 -24.30
CA HIS A 759 -34.08 -8.13 -25.68
C HIS A 759 -32.96 -8.77 -26.52
N GLY A 760 -31.74 -8.79 -25.99
CA GLY A 760 -30.54 -9.30 -26.67
C GLY A 760 -29.87 -8.24 -27.55
N LEU A 761 -28.57 -8.38 -27.73
CA LEU A 761 -27.75 -7.51 -28.58
C LEU A 761 -27.59 -8.12 -29.97
N ASN A 762 -27.57 -7.28 -31.00
CA ASN A 762 -27.22 -7.76 -32.34
C ASN A 762 -25.70 -8.08 -32.43
N PRO A 763 -25.24 -8.87 -33.42
CA PRO A 763 -23.83 -9.29 -33.47
C PRO A 763 -22.81 -8.15 -33.54
N TYR A 764 -23.19 -7.00 -34.10
CA TYR A 764 -22.31 -5.83 -34.16
C TYR A 764 -22.30 -5.07 -32.83
N GLU A 765 -23.46 -4.86 -32.22
CA GLU A 765 -23.60 -4.29 -30.87
C GLU A 765 -22.81 -5.12 -29.84
N GLU A 766 -22.86 -6.45 -29.94
CA GLU A 766 -22.10 -7.35 -29.08
C GLU A 766 -20.59 -7.20 -29.27
N LEU A 767 -20.11 -7.03 -30.52
CA LEU A 767 -18.70 -6.77 -30.79
C LEU A 767 -18.25 -5.43 -30.17
N VAL A 768 -19.02 -4.37 -30.38
CA VAL A 768 -18.78 -3.03 -29.83
C VAL A 768 -18.75 -3.08 -28.30
N HIS A 769 -19.73 -3.74 -27.69
CA HIS A 769 -19.83 -3.90 -26.24
C HIS A 769 -18.68 -4.75 -25.67
N SER A 770 -18.28 -5.82 -26.38
CA SER A 770 -17.13 -6.66 -26.02
C SER A 770 -15.82 -5.88 -26.00
N ILE A 771 -15.61 -4.96 -26.96
CA ILE A 771 -14.41 -4.10 -27.00
C ILE A 771 -14.34 -3.20 -25.76
N CYS A 772 -15.46 -2.54 -25.41
CA CYS A 772 -15.57 -1.68 -24.22
C CYS A 772 -15.38 -2.48 -22.91
N THR A 773 -16.03 -3.64 -22.81
CA THR A 773 -15.91 -4.53 -21.65
C THR A 773 -14.48 -5.02 -21.47
N ARG A 774 -13.79 -5.34 -22.57
CA ARG A 774 -12.38 -5.72 -22.55
C ARG A 774 -11.49 -4.61 -22.03
N GLU A 775 -11.73 -3.35 -22.42
CA GLU A 775 -11.02 -2.19 -21.86
C GLU A 775 -11.20 -2.12 -20.33
N THR A 776 -12.43 -2.24 -19.85
CA THR A 776 -12.74 -2.21 -18.41
C THR A 776 -12.02 -3.33 -17.64
N ILE A 777 -12.02 -4.57 -18.16
CA ILE A 777 -11.34 -5.72 -17.55
C ILE A 777 -9.81 -5.53 -17.53
N VAL A 778 -9.24 -5.00 -18.62
CA VAL A 778 -7.79 -4.74 -18.70
C VAL A 778 -7.40 -3.64 -17.71
N ARG A 779 -8.25 -2.63 -17.53
CA ARG A 779 -8.03 -1.56 -16.55
C ARG A 779 -8.13 -2.07 -15.11
N SER A 780 -9.15 -2.85 -14.77
CA SER A 780 -9.29 -3.38 -13.41
C SER A 780 -8.15 -4.35 -13.05
N SER A 781 -7.66 -5.14 -14.01
CA SER A 781 -6.55 -6.07 -13.76
C SER A 781 -5.16 -5.40 -13.72
N ARG A 782 -4.84 -4.50 -14.66
CA ARG A 782 -3.49 -3.90 -14.78
C ARG A 782 -3.37 -2.52 -14.12
N GLY A 783 -4.48 -1.79 -14.03
CA GLY A 783 -4.52 -0.42 -13.50
C GLY A 783 -4.30 -0.34 -12.00
N LEU A 784 -4.62 -1.38 -11.23
CA LEU A 784 -4.47 -1.42 -9.77
C LEU A 784 -3.02 -1.32 -9.27
N THR A 785 -2.04 -1.58 -10.14
CA THR A 785 -0.62 -1.42 -9.81
C THR A 785 -0.25 0.04 -9.52
N GLU A 786 -0.89 1.00 -10.19
CA GLU A 786 -0.59 2.42 -10.02
C GLU A 786 -1.13 2.96 -8.68
N PRO A 787 -2.43 2.81 -8.31
CA PRO A 787 -2.92 3.17 -6.98
C PRO A 787 -2.17 2.47 -5.86
N GLY A 788 -1.79 1.20 -6.03
CA GLY A 788 -1.01 0.49 -5.01
C GLY A 788 0.40 1.02 -4.82
N THR A 789 1.03 1.53 -5.87
CA THR A 789 2.33 2.21 -5.75
C THR A 789 2.17 3.56 -5.06
N LEU A 790 1.10 4.29 -5.39
CA LEU A 790 0.75 5.56 -4.76
C LEU A 790 0.46 5.38 -3.27
N PHE A 791 -0.34 4.40 -2.89
CA PHE A 791 -0.61 4.04 -1.50
C PHE A 791 0.68 3.77 -0.72
N LYS A 792 1.56 2.92 -1.25
CA LYS A 792 2.86 2.62 -0.62
C LYS A 792 3.75 3.85 -0.47
N SER A 793 3.74 4.74 -1.47
CA SER A 793 4.54 5.97 -1.46
C SER A 793 4.02 6.95 -0.42
N LEU A 794 2.70 7.18 -0.37
CA LEU A 794 2.07 8.03 0.64
C LEU A 794 2.28 7.47 2.05
N MET A 795 2.11 6.16 2.22
CA MET A 795 2.35 5.49 3.50
C MET A 795 3.80 5.66 3.95
N ALA A 796 4.78 5.52 3.05
CA ALA A 796 6.19 5.71 3.39
C ALA A 796 6.54 7.15 3.81
N ILE A 797 5.84 8.14 3.26
CA ILE A 797 6.08 9.57 3.57
C ILE A 797 5.34 9.98 4.85
N LEU A 798 4.10 9.54 5.03
CA LEU A 798 3.20 10.03 6.08
C LEU A 798 3.13 9.13 7.32
N ARG A 799 3.70 7.92 7.31
CA ARG A 799 3.62 6.99 8.44
C ARG A 799 4.13 7.55 9.77
N ASP A 800 5.11 8.46 9.72
CA ASP A 800 5.79 8.98 10.90
C ASP A 800 5.12 10.27 11.42
N VAL A 801 3.97 10.65 10.84
CA VAL A 801 3.22 11.87 11.22
C VAL A 801 2.12 11.52 12.22
N VAL A 802 2.26 12.04 13.43
CA VAL A 802 1.39 11.77 14.59
C VAL A 802 1.08 13.04 15.37
N ILE A 803 -0.01 13.00 16.12
CA ILE A 803 -0.34 14.02 17.12
C ILE A 803 0.53 13.80 18.36
N CYS A 804 1.24 14.83 18.78
CA CYS A 804 2.05 14.82 20.00
C CYS A 804 1.22 15.25 21.22
N TYR A 805 1.72 14.96 22.44
CA TYR A 805 1.05 15.32 23.70
C TYR A 805 0.85 16.84 23.89
N ASP A 806 1.56 17.67 23.15
CA ASP A 806 1.39 19.12 23.12
C ASP A 806 0.30 19.60 22.14
N GLY A 807 -0.42 18.67 21.51
CA GLY A 807 -1.48 18.94 20.52
C GLY A 807 -0.95 19.25 19.11
N THR A 808 0.36 19.35 18.93
CA THR A 808 0.96 19.62 17.62
C THR A 808 1.05 18.34 16.77
N VAL A 809 0.95 18.47 15.46
CA VAL A 809 1.19 17.37 14.52
C VAL A 809 2.63 17.44 14.06
N ARG A 810 3.42 16.40 14.36
CA ARG A 810 4.84 16.35 14.04
C ARG A 810 5.19 15.09 13.28
N ASN A 811 6.22 15.19 12.46
CA ASN A 811 6.93 14.02 11.96
C ASN A 811 7.93 13.56 13.05
N ILE A 812 7.78 12.33 13.56
CA ILE A 812 8.62 11.75 14.62
C ILE A 812 10.09 11.73 14.23
N CYS A 813 10.39 11.38 12.98
CA CYS A 813 11.75 11.17 12.50
C CYS A 813 12.55 12.48 12.40
N SER A 814 11.92 13.56 11.92
CA SER A 814 12.56 14.87 11.79
C SER A 814 12.30 15.81 12.98
N ASN A 815 11.34 15.47 13.84
CA ASN A 815 10.76 16.35 14.87
C ASN A 815 10.26 17.69 14.29
N SER A 816 9.92 17.73 13.00
CA SER A 816 9.41 18.93 12.35
C SER A 816 7.90 19.05 12.55
N ILE A 817 7.44 20.22 12.97
CA ILE A 817 6.01 20.53 13.11
C ILE A 817 5.40 20.69 11.71
N MET A 818 4.33 19.96 11.45
CA MET A 818 3.54 20.04 10.21
C MET A 818 2.28 20.90 10.40
N GLN A 819 1.60 20.74 11.54
CA GLN A 819 0.44 21.54 11.93
C GLN A 819 0.53 21.88 13.41
N LEU A 820 0.11 23.08 13.80
CA LEU A 820 0.13 23.54 15.19
C LEU A 820 -0.99 22.92 16.03
N LYS A 821 -2.15 22.71 15.43
CA LYS A 821 -3.31 22.05 16.04
C LYS A 821 -3.95 21.15 14.98
N TYR A 822 -4.39 19.97 15.38
CA TYR A 822 -5.10 19.05 14.49
C TYR A 822 -6.59 19.43 14.44
N LYS A 823 -7.08 19.74 13.21
CA LYS A 823 -8.39 20.34 12.91
C LYS A 823 -8.54 21.76 13.48
N GLU A 824 -8.78 22.74 12.60
CA GLU A 824 -9.32 24.05 13.01
C GLU A 824 -10.78 23.81 13.41
N GLU A 825 -11.23 24.44 14.50
CA GLU A 825 -12.59 24.26 15.03
C GLU A 825 -13.61 24.78 14.01
N ASP A 826 -14.23 23.88 13.26
CA ASP A 826 -15.59 24.11 12.78
C ASP A 826 -16.52 23.81 13.97
N ASP A 827 -17.41 24.76 14.31
CA ASP A 827 -18.38 24.81 15.42
C ASP A 827 -19.39 23.62 15.49
N THR A 828 -18.94 22.38 15.31
CA THR A 828 -19.75 21.18 15.49
C THR A 828 -19.37 20.51 16.80
N ASP A 829 -20.32 20.53 17.75
CA ASP A 829 -20.26 20.01 19.11
C ASP A 829 -20.05 18.49 19.19
N PHE A 830 -18.91 17.99 18.68
CA PHE A 830 -18.45 16.63 18.93
C PHE A 830 -17.12 16.66 19.70
N PRO A 831 -17.14 16.54 21.03
CA PRO A 831 -15.94 16.45 21.83
C PRO A 831 -15.45 14.99 21.84
N SER A 832 -15.00 14.46 20.71
CA SER A 832 -14.00 13.40 20.77
C SER A 832 -12.64 14.10 20.73
N ALA A 833 -12.12 14.45 21.90
CA ALA A 833 -10.76 14.96 22.03
C ALA A 833 -9.82 13.92 21.40
N ILE A 834 -9.29 14.26 20.22
CA ILE A 834 -8.48 13.34 19.44
C ILE A 834 -7.21 13.05 20.24
N ALA A 835 -6.97 11.78 20.53
CA ALA A 835 -5.98 11.39 21.50
C ALA A 835 -4.55 11.64 20.96
N PRO A 836 -3.61 12.11 21.80
CA PRO A 836 -2.20 12.15 21.43
C PRO A 836 -1.71 10.73 21.12
N GLY A 837 -0.84 10.61 20.11
CA GLY A 837 -0.35 9.34 19.60
C GLY A 837 -1.10 8.83 18.36
N GLU A 838 -2.20 9.47 17.94
CA GLU A 838 -2.91 9.04 16.74
C GLU A 838 -2.08 9.22 15.45
N PRO A 839 -1.98 8.18 14.58
CA PRO A 839 -1.20 8.20 13.35
C PRO A 839 -1.95 8.91 12.21
N VAL A 840 -2.16 10.21 12.35
CA VAL A 840 -2.93 11.04 11.41
C VAL A 840 -2.39 11.00 9.99
N GLY A 841 -1.08 10.84 9.79
CA GLY A 841 -0.51 10.71 8.46
C GLY A 841 -0.88 9.40 7.75
N VAL A 842 -0.95 8.29 8.50
CA VAL A 842 -1.44 7.00 7.96
C VAL A 842 -2.91 7.12 7.59
N LEU A 843 -3.73 7.72 8.46
CA LEU A 843 -5.15 7.93 8.19
C LEU A 843 -5.36 8.79 6.94
N ALA A 844 -4.61 9.89 6.80
CA ALA A 844 -4.63 10.73 5.61
C ALA A 844 -4.20 9.98 4.34
N ALA A 845 -3.13 9.18 4.41
CA ALA A 845 -2.68 8.35 3.29
C ALA A 845 -3.76 7.36 2.83
N THR A 846 -4.43 6.67 3.77
CA THR A 846 -5.53 5.77 3.45
C THR A 846 -6.74 6.51 2.86
N ALA A 847 -7.09 7.69 3.40
CA ALA A 847 -8.21 8.52 2.94
C ALA A 847 -8.02 9.03 1.51
N ILE A 848 -6.78 9.34 1.12
CA ILE A 848 -6.45 9.77 -0.25
C ILE A 848 -6.41 8.55 -1.20
N SER A 849 -5.82 7.44 -0.76
CA SER A 849 -5.61 6.28 -1.63
C SER A 849 -6.88 5.47 -1.91
N ASN A 850 -7.81 5.36 -0.96
CA ASN A 850 -9.01 4.53 -1.13
C ASN A 850 -9.92 5.01 -2.28
N PRO A 851 -10.22 6.31 -2.43
CA PRO A 851 -10.88 6.85 -3.62
C PRO A 851 -10.12 6.57 -4.93
N ALA A 852 -8.78 6.61 -4.90
CA ALA A 852 -7.97 6.26 -6.07
C ALA A 852 -8.15 4.79 -6.49
N TYR A 853 -8.27 3.86 -5.54
CA TYR A 853 -8.61 2.47 -5.84
C TYR A 853 -10.03 2.36 -6.44
N LYS A 854 -11.02 3.02 -5.85
CA LYS A 854 -12.42 2.99 -6.33
C LYS A 854 -12.55 3.58 -7.74
N THR A 855 -11.93 4.72 -8.02
CA THR A 855 -11.97 5.37 -9.35
C THR A 855 -11.28 4.56 -10.45
N VAL A 856 -10.32 3.70 -10.11
CA VAL A 856 -9.70 2.78 -11.08
C VAL A 856 -10.58 1.57 -11.35
N LEU A 857 -11.30 1.08 -10.32
CA LEU A 857 -12.24 -0.04 -10.43
C LEU A 857 -13.53 0.35 -11.15
N ASP A 858 -14.08 1.54 -10.87
CA ASP A 858 -15.27 2.07 -11.53
C ASP A 858 -14.87 2.82 -12.82
N SER A 859 -14.89 2.11 -13.95
CA SER A 859 -14.41 2.54 -15.27
C SER A 859 -15.31 3.53 -16.03
N SER A 860 -15.98 4.46 -15.34
CA SER A 860 -16.69 5.54 -16.04
C SER A 860 -15.69 6.54 -16.66
N GLN A 861 -16.06 7.16 -17.78
CA GLN A 861 -15.20 8.19 -18.40
C GLN A 861 -14.92 9.38 -17.47
N SER A 862 -15.89 9.78 -16.65
CA SER A 862 -15.70 10.84 -15.64
C SER A 862 -14.66 10.46 -14.59
N ASN A 863 -14.65 9.20 -14.15
CA ASN A 863 -13.65 8.68 -13.21
C ASN A 863 -12.26 8.57 -13.85
N ASN A 864 -12.19 8.26 -15.15
CA ASN A 864 -10.93 8.18 -15.89
C ASN A 864 -10.17 9.51 -15.89
N THR A 865 -10.87 10.62 -16.16
CA THR A 865 -10.25 11.96 -16.14
C THR A 865 -9.84 12.37 -14.72
N SER A 866 -10.66 12.05 -13.72
CA SER A 866 -10.40 12.36 -12.31
C SER A 866 -9.12 11.67 -11.78
N TRP A 867 -8.92 10.40 -12.11
CA TRP A 867 -7.70 9.67 -11.71
C TRP A 867 -6.42 10.25 -12.33
N GLU A 868 -6.45 10.61 -13.62
CA GLU A 868 -5.27 11.18 -14.29
C GLU A 868 -4.90 12.56 -13.72
N LEU A 869 -5.90 13.39 -13.41
CA LEU A 869 -5.69 14.67 -12.71
C LEU A 869 -5.05 14.47 -11.33
N MET A 870 -5.54 13.50 -10.57
CA MET A 870 -4.96 13.16 -9.27
C MET A 870 -3.49 12.71 -9.39
N LYS A 871 -3.19 11.90 -10.41
CA LYS A 871 -1.84 11.43 -10.71
C LYS A 871 -0.90 12.57 -11.12
N GLU A 872 -1.40 13.55 -11.86
CA GLU A 872 -0.67 14.77 -12.22
C GLU A 872 -0.29 15.58 -10.97
N ILE A 873 -1.27 15.85 -10.11
CA ILE A 873 -1.09 16.61 -8.87
C ILE A 873 -0.04 15.95 -7.96
N LEU A 874 -0.08 14.63 -7.81
CA LEU A 874 0.78 13.93 -6.84
C LEU A 874 2.20 13.66 -7.34
N LYS A 875 2.44 13.63 -8.66
CA LYS A 875 3.76 13.27 -9.20
C LYS A 875 4.69 14.46 -9.42
N THR A 876 4.18 15.70 -9.42
CA THR A 876 4.91 16.98 -9.61
C THR A 876 6.30 16.82 -10.24
N LYS A 877 6.39 16.24 -11.45
CA LYS A 877 7.69 15.98 -12.06
C LYS A 877 8.21 17.29 -12.62
N VAL A 878 9.45 17.64 -12.25
CA VAL A 878 10.21 18.77 -12.82
C VAL A 878 10.32 18.71 -14.36
N SER A 879 10.07 17.53 -14.95
CA SER A 879 10.12 17.26 -16.39
C SER A 879 8.76 17.03 -17.06
N TYR A 880 7.62 17.22 -16.38
CA TYR A 880 6.32 17.14 -17.04
C TYR A 880 6.16 18.36 -17.94
N LYS A 881 6.14 18.13 -19.26
CA LYS A 881 5.64 19.14 -20.20
C LYS A 881 4.14 19.19 -19.96
N ASN A 882 3.63 20.24 -19.31
CA ASN A 882 2.18 20.49 -19.26
C ASN A 882 1.66 20.51 -20.69
N ASP A 883 0.93 19.47 -21.09
CA ASP A 883 0.23 19.41 -22.35
C ASP A 883 -0.78 20.57 -22.39
N ALA A 884 -0.96 21.16 -23.58
CA ALA A 884 -1.79 22.36 -23.72
C ALA A 884 -3.27 22.10 -23.35
N LYS A 885 -3.71 20.82 -23.35
CA LYS A 885 -5.08 20.40 -23.02
C LYS A 885 -5.43 20.53 -21.53
N ASP A 886 -4.46 20.44 -20.63
CA ASP A 886 -4.71 20.40 -19.18
C ASP A 886 -4.64 21.79 -18.51
N ARG A 887 -4.20 22.81 -19.25
CA ARG A 887 -4.16 24.20 -18.77
C ARG A 887 -5.54 24.83 -18.81
N LYS A 888 -6.32 24.61 -17.76
CA LYS A 888 -7.61 25.28 -17.58
C LYS A 888 -7.43 26.49 -16.66
N VAL A 889 -7.94 27.64 -17.09
CA VAL A 889 -8.03 28.85 -16.28
C VAL A 889 -9.50 29.17 -16.09
N ILE A 890 -9.95 29.26 -14.84
CA ILE A 890 -11.29 29.71 -14.51
C ILE A 890 -11.23 31.21 -14.28
N LEU A 891 -11.90 31.97 -15.15
CA LEU A 891 -11.98 33.42 -15.04
C LEU A 891 -13.35 33.80 -14.51
N PHE A 892 -13.36 34.47 -13.36
CA PHE A 892 -14.58 35.04 -12.79
C PHE A 892 -14.79 36.45 -13.32
N LEU A 893 -15.95 36.70 -13.89
CA LEU A 893 -16.34 38.04 -14.33
C LEU A 893 -16.92 38.82 -13.15
N ASN A 894 -16.63 40.11 -13.07
CA ASN A 894 -17.23 40.98 -12.06
C ASN A 894 -18.74 41.09 -12.27
N ASP A 895 -19.48 41.15 -11.16
CA ASP A 895 -20.92 41.38 -11.20
C ASP A 895 -21.23 42.80 -11.69
N CYS A 896 -21.95 42.90 -12.82
CA CYS A 896 -22.50 44.15 -13.33
C CYS A 896 -23.92 44.33 -12.80
N SER A 897 -24.17 45.42 -12.05
CA SER A 897 -25.50 45.83 -11.57
C SER A 897 -26.34 46.56 -12.63
N CYS A 898 -26.01 46.38 -13.90
CA CYS A 898 -26.67 47.05 -15.01
C CYS A 898 -28.02 46.40 -15.36
N PRO A 899 -29.07 47.18 -15.65
CA PRO A 899 -30.43 46.68 -15.93
C PRO A 899 -30.59 46.01 -17.31
N LYS A 900 -29.49 45.74 -18.02
CA LYS A 900 -29.51 45.17 -19.38
C LYS A 900 -29.65 43.64 -19.29
N LYS A 901 -30.69 43.09 -19.93
CA LYS A 901 -30.82 41.63 -20.11
C LYS A 901 -29.56 41.09 -20.82
N PHE A 902 -29.06 39.97 -20.33
CA PHE A 902 -27.89 39.25 -20.87
C PHE A 902 -26.53 39.99 -20.81
N CYS A 903 -26.35 40.94 -19.87
CA CYS A 903 -25.08 41.68 -19.80
C CYS A 903 -23.89 40.77 -19.44
N LYS A 904 -24.11 39.76 -18.59
CA LYS A 904 -23.07 38.78 -18.23
C LYS A 904 -22.69 37.88 -19.41
N GLU A 905 -23.64 37.36 -20.19
CA GLU A 905 -23.28 36.56 -21.37
C GLU A 905 -22.55 37.40 -22.42
N LYS A 906 -22.98 38.65 -22.67
CA LYS A 906 -22.30 39.54 -23.61
C LYS A 906 -20.87 39.84 -23.19
N ALA A 907 -20.65 40.10 -21.90
CA ALA A 907 -19.31 40.29 -21.35
C ALA A 907 -18.46 39.01 -21.47
N ALA A 908 -19.05 37.84 -21.18
CA ALA A 908 -18.37 36.56 -21.34
C ALA A 908 -17.96 36.28 -22.79
N ILE A 909 -18.84 36.55 -23.76
CA ILE A 909 -18.54 36.39 -25.20
C ILE A 909 -17.43 37.36 -25.63
N ALA A 910 -17.47 38.62 -25.16
CA ALA A 910 -16.43 39.60 -25.47
C ALA A 910 -15.06 39.16 -24.93
N VAL A 911 -15.01 38.71 -23.67
CA VAL A 911 -13.78 38.19 -23.04
C VAL A 911 -13.31 36.92 -23.73
N GLN A 912 -14.22 36.02 -24.09
CA GLN A 912 -13.90 34.80 -24.86
C GLN A 912 -13.28 35.15 -26.21
N GLY A 913 -13.81 36.14 -26.92
CA GLY A 913 -13.26 36.61 -28.18
C GLY A 913 -11.84 37.16 -28.06
N CYS A 914 -11.53 37.87 -26.97
CA CYS A 914 -10.18 38.39 -26.72
C CYS A 914 -9.16 37.32 -26.31
N LEU A 915 -9.61 36.25 -25.65
CA LEU A 915 -8.73 35.20 -25.12
C LEU A 915 -8.55 34.01 -26.06
N LYS A 916 -9.52 33.76 -26.96
CA LYS A 916 -9.44 32.68 -27.94
C LYS A 916 -8.26 32.96 -28.88
N ARG A 917 -7.27 32.07 -28.86
CA ARG A 917 -6.17 32.11 -29.83
C ARG A 917 -6.77 31.89 -31.23
N VAL A 918 -6.54 32.83 -32.12
CA VAL A 918 -6.87 32.73 -33.54
C VAL A 918 -5.54 32.65 -34.28
N THR A 919 -5.30 31.57 -35.00
CA THR A 919 -4.13 31.43 -35.88
C THR A 919 -4.50 31.80 -37.31
N LEU A 920 -3.49 32.03 -38.17
CA LEU A 920 -3.73 32.26 -39.59
C LEU A 920 -4.42 31.04 -40.25
N GLU A 921 -4.14 29.82 -39.76
CA GLU A 921 -4.77 28.57 -40.19
C GLU A 921 -6.28 28.56 -39.92
N ASP A 922 -6.74 29.18 -38.83
CA ASP A 922 -8.17 29.26 -38.51
C ASP A 922 -8.93 30.24 -39.44
N CYS A 923 -8.23 31.13 -40.15
CA CYS A 923 -8.82 32.19 -40.98
C CYS A 923 -8.55 32.04 -42.48
N ALA A 924 -7.44 31.41 -42.86
CA ALA A 924 -7.05 31.23 -44.25
C ALA A 924 -7.74 30.00 -44.83
N THR A 925 -8.57 30.18 -45.87
CA THR A 925 -9.15 29.07 -46.63
C THR A 925 -8.11 28.46 -47.58
N ASP A 926 -7.32 29.31 -48.24
CA ASP A 926 -6.22 28.92 -49.13
C ASP A 926 -5.09 29.94 -49.01
N ILE A 927 -3.83 29.48 -49.16
CA ILE A 927 -2.65 30.35 -49.24
C ILE A 927 -2.00 30.13 -50.61
N CYS A 928 -2.24 31.06 -51.52
CA CYS A 928 -1.64 31.06 -52.85
C CYS A 928 -0.46 32.04 -52.91
N ILE A 929 0.64 31.62 -53.53
CA ILE A 929 1.79 32.47 -53.81
C ILE A 929 1.84 32.70 -55.32
N GLU A 930 1.46 33.90 -55.77
CA GLU A 930 1.51 34.29 -57.18
C GLU A 930 2.72 35.19 -57.45
N TYR A 931 3.40 34.95 -58.58
CA TYR A 931 4.55 35.73 -59.01
C TYR A 931 4.09 36.88 -59.92
N VAL A 932 3.93 38.08 -59.37
CA VAL A 932 3.51 39.26 -60.13
C VAL A 932 4.73 39.91 -60.81
N PHE A 933 4.90 39.69 -62.11
CA PHE A 933 5.84 40.47 -62.93
C PHE A 933 5.27 41.88 -63.13
N SER A 934 5.79 42.88 -62.43
CA SER A 934 5.51 44.28 -62.75
C SER A 934 6.22 44.64 -64.07
N CYS A 935 5.53 44.51 -65.19
CA CYS A 935 6.00 45.04 -66.46
C CYS A 935 5.91 46.58 -66.38
N ARG A 936 7.03 47.26 -66.10
CA ARG A 936 7.15 48.70 -66.41
C ARG A 936 7.11 48.83 -67.93
N GLN A 937 5.93 49.07 -68.48
CA GLN A 937 5.79 49.52 -69.87
C GLN A 937 6.34 50.96 -69.97
N PHE A 938 7.31 51.15 -70.87
CA PHE A 938 7.75 52.44 -71.38
C PHE A 938 6.79 52.94 -72.45
#